data_AF-A0A9P6W6A5-F1
#
_entry.id   AF-A0A9P6W6A5-F1
#
_cell.length_a   1.000
_cell.length_b   1.000
_cell.length_c   1.000
_cell.angle_alpha   90.00
_cell.angle_beta   90.00
_cell.angle_gamma   90.00
#
_symmetry.space_group_name_H-M   'P 1'
#
loop_
_entity.id
_entity.type
_entity.pdbx_description
1 polymer ?
#
loop_
_entity_poly.entity_id
_entity_poly.type
_entity_poly.pdbx_seq_one_letter_code
_entity_poly.pdbx_strand_id
1 'polypeptide(L)'
;MAGAMDNAKKSIRIQDEDRESKFGSVFSVSGPVVIAERMAGAAMYELVRVGHDELVGEIIRIDGDKATIQVYEETSGMTIGDPVLRTGKPLSVELGPGLMSNIYDGIQRPLKAIAEKSDSIYIPRGINTDALDRGIKWDFDPLNYKVGDHISGGDIFGKVYENSLVSDHKIMLNPRGMGTVTYIAEKGAYNIDDVVLETEFEGKKTKHTMLQLWPVRAPRPTGEKLEADYPLLTGQRVLDSLFPCVQGGTTAIPGAFGCGKTVISQAVSKFSNSDIIVYVGCGERGNEMAEVLMDFPELSIEVNGVSEPIMKRTTLVANTSNMPVAAREASIYTGITLSEYFRDQGRNVAMMADSSSRWAEALREISGRLAEMPADSGYPAYLGAKLASFYERAGKAVCLGSPRRTGSTTIIGAVSPPGGDFSDPVTTATLGIVQVFWGLDKCANSSRWRYREAERADVFLPSLSRKLAQRKHFPSVNWNVSYSNYTRVLQPYYEKTEPDFLHYRNVAKQVLQKEDELAEIVQLVGKSSLGEADKVCLDVARLLKEDFLQQNGISTYDRYCPFYKTTAMLKNFITYYEQAVKAVETESNTWARVREHTSDLVYRLTQMKFLDPADGEEANKKELEQLHQDILRTFQTLAEANVQLLTDLVCRGALLSLWLTYTAKTCSNVQAKSTAASTDRPASPTSSYTDLDRALRLLNRRLTSSRSVTLESTLAFSCTMPPKADLNKAQGEQSDFPTLCNVCLGPNPYIRMSKQSLGAECKVCTRPFTVFRWLPGQGMRYKKTEICGVCAKAKNCCQTCLLDLQFGLPTQVRDTVLNVQSKAPTSDINREYYAQNIEKEQAEGISGSFQFGKADSAGRELLKRLARNDPSYKRNRPHICSFYAKGACNRGDACPYRHELPVENELSHQNIKDRYHGNNDPVARKILAKHAGESGLAPPADPDITSLFLTSLPATATEDSIRHWFTTAGNVPENKLKSVVLVSTSKVAFVNFVNRDAAEFAAAQCSVGVKVDGHPVKVQWGRSRPKKGGGGGGQASGSGGGGGPPMVVSEREIETTGK
;
A
#
# COMPACT_ATOMS: atom_id res chain seq x y z
N MET A 1 11.56 -33.81 -30.62
CA MET A 1 11.64 -34.98 -31.53
C MET A 1 11.93 -36.29 -30.78
N ALA A 2 12.88 -36.35 -29.82
CA ALA A 2 13.20 -37.60 -29.12
C ALA A 2 12.06 -38.21 -28.26
N GLY A 3 11.26 -37.39 -27.55
CA GLY A 3 10.15 -37.89 -26.73
C GLY A 3 8.90 -38.37 -27.48
N ALA A 4 8.81 -38.12 -28.80
CA ALA A 4 7.63 -38.50 -29.59
C ALA A 4 7.60 -40.01 -29.89
N MET A 5 8.75 -40.69 -29.96
CA MET A 5 8.81 -42.13 -30.23
C MET A 5 8.52 -42.99 -29.00
N ASP A 6 8.80 -42.51 -27.79
CA ASP A 6 8.53 -43.24 -26.55
C ASP A 6 7.03 -43.24 -26.20
N ASN A 7 6.32 -42.14 -26.49
CA ASN A 7 4.86 -42.07 -26.30
C ASN A 7 4.08 -42.95 -27.28
N ALA A 8 4.57 -43.13 -28.52
CA ALA A 8 3.95 -44.00 -29.51
C ALA A 8 3.98 -45.50 -29.14
N LYS A 9 4.81 -45.91 -28.17
CA LYS A 9 4.92 -47.30 -27.69
C LYS A 9 4.10 -47.60 -26.44
N LYS A 10 3.46 -46.60 -25.80
CA LYS A 10 2.59 -46.84 -24.65
C LYS A 10 1.27 -47.45 -25.15
N SER A 11 1.03 -48.71 -24.79
CA SER A 11 -0.27 -49.33 -25.03
C SER A 11 -1.36 -48.59 -24.26
N ILE A 12 -2.44 -48.31 -24.97
CA ILE A 12 -3.65 -47.72 -24.43
C ILE A 12 -4.24 -48.66 -23.36
N ARG A 13 -4.51 -48.18 -22.14
CA ARG A 13 -5.16 -48.97 -21.06
C ARG A 13 -6.69 -49.14 -21.30
N ILE A 14 -7.11 -49.52 -22.50
CA ILE A 14 -8.54 -49.62 -22.86
C ILE A 14 -8.87 -51.06 -23.30
N GLN A 15 -9.87 -51.67 -22.65
CA GLN A 15 -10.36 -53.03 -22.96
C GLN A 15 -11.85 -53.10 -23.34
N ASP A 16 -12.63 -52.00 -23.29
CA ASP A 16 -14.09 -52.04 -23.51
C ASP A 16 -14.56 -51.10 -24.64
N GLU A 17 -15.40 -51.62 -25.55
CA GLU A 17 -16.02 -50.91 -26.69
C GLU A 17 -16.97 -49.76 -26.25
N ASP A 18 -17.68 -49.91 -25.12
CA ASP A 18 -18.56 -48.86 -24.55
C ASP A 18 -17.81 -47.58 -24.15
N ARG A 19 -16.48 -47.64 -24.00
CA ARG A 19 -15.66 -46.48 -23.69
C ARG A 19 -15.36 -45.64 -24.93
N GLU A 20 -15.35 -46.20 -26.14
CA GLU A 20 -14.96 -45.48 -27.38
C GLU A 20 -15.82 -44.24 -27.65
N SER A 21 -17.13 -44.32 -27.44
CA SER A 21 -18.06 -43.19 -27.58
C SER A 21 -17.82 -42.04 -26.59
N LYS A 22 -17.09 -42.29 -25.50
CA LYS A 22 -16.77 -41.30 -24.46
C LYS A 22 -15.48 -40.53 -24.74
N PHE A 23 -14.70 -40.92 -25.75
CA PHE A 23 -13.45 -40.25 -26.07
C PHE A 23 -13.59 -39.13 -27.09
N GLY A 24 -12.94 -38.01 -26.80
CA GLY A 24 -12.52 -37.05 -27.80
C GLY A 24 -11.05 -37.24 -28.17
N SER A 25 -10.56 -36.41 -29.08
CA SER A 25 -9.16 -36.35 -29.48
C SER A 25 -8.61 -34.94 -29.36
N VAL A 26 -7.37 -34.80 -28.90
CA VAL A 26 -6.69 -33.50 -28.80
C VAL A 26 -6.50 -32.91 -30.20
N PHE A 27 -7.08 -31.74 -30.44
CA PHE A 27 -6.97 -30.99 -31.69
C PHE A 27 -5.82 -29.98 -31.64
N SER A 28 -5.67 -29.25 -30.53
CA SER A 28 -4.57 -28.30 -30.35
C SER A 28 -4.20 -28.11 -28.88
N VAL A 29 -2.93 -27.83 -28.59
CA VAL A 29 -2.42 -27.57 -27.24
C VAL A 29 -1.71 -26.22 -27.21
N SER A 30 -2.09 -25.34 -26.28
CA SER A 30 -1.49 -24.03 -26.06
C SER A 30 -1.31 -23.76 -24.56
N GLY A 31 -0.11 -24.04 -24.04
CA GLY A 31 0.13 -24.02 -22.59
C GLY A 31 -0.80 -25.02 -21.88
N PRO A 32 -1.45 -24.67 -20.75
CA PRO A 32 -2.39 -25.53 -20.05
C PRO A 32 -3.78 -25.60 -20.68
N VAL A 33 -4.03 -24.83 -21.76
CA VAL A 33 -5.31 -24.89 -22.47
C VAL A 33 -5.17 -25.89 -23.62
N VAL A 34 -6.05 -26.88 -23.63
CA VAL A 34 -6.12 -27.94 -24.63
C VAL A 34 -7.48 -27.85 -25.31
N ILE A 35 -7.52 -27.87 -26.63
CA ILE A 35 -8.77 -27.96 -27.39
C ILE A 35 -8.88 -29.39 -27.89
N ALA A 36 -9.97 -30.07 -27.54
CA ALA A 36 -10.31 -31.41 -28.01
C ALA A 36 -11.50 -31.35 -28.98
N GLU A 37 -11.49 -32.21 -30.00
CA GLU A 37 -12.60 -32.44 -30.93
C GLU A 37 -13.27 -33.78 -30.65
N ARG A 38 -14.44 -34.04 -31.25
CA ARG A 38 -15.29 -35.22 -30.96
C ARG A 38 -15.77 -35.26 -29.51
N MET A 39 -16.09 -34.09 -28.95
CA MET A 39 -16.53 -33.93 -27.57
C MET A 39 -18.05 -33.74 -27.44
N ALA A 40 -18.83 -34.18 -28.44
CA ALA A 40 -20.29 -34.13 -28.41
C ALA A 40 -20.87 -34.79 -27.15
N GLY A 41 -21.70 -34.04 -26.41
CA GLY A 41 -22.32 -34.48 -25.16
C GLY A 41 -21.46 -34.25 -23.91
N ALA A 42 -20.34 -33.53 -24.02
CA ALA A 42 -19.61 -33.05 -22.85
C ALA A 42 -20.34 -31.88 -22.18
N ALA A 43 -20.24 -31.77 -20.86
CA ALA A 43 -20.83 -30.70 -20.08
C ALA A 43 -19.80 -29.62 -19.71
N MET A 44 -20.28 -28.39 -19.50
CA MET A 44 -19.43 -27.31 -18.96
C MET A 44 -19.02 -27.65 -17.52
N TYR A 45 -17.76 -27.39 -17.17
CA TYR A 45 -17.11 -27.74 -15.90
C TYR A 45 -17.00 -29.24 -15.62
N GLU A 46 -17.15 -30.08 -16.64
CA GLU A 46 -16.93 -31.52 -16.52
C GLU A 46 -15.44 -31.83 -16.40
N LEU A 47 -15.09 -32.78 -15.52
CA LEU A 47 -13.75 -33.31 -15.40
C LEU A 47 -13.45 -34.27 -16.56
N VAL A 48 -12.27 -34.15 -17.14
CA VAL A 48 -11.77 -35.01 -18.22
C VAL A 48 -10.39 -35.54 -17.89
N ARG A 49 -10.01 -36.68 -18.48
CA ARG A 49 -8.65 -37.22 -18.45
C ARG A 49 -8.05 -37.07 -19.84
N VAL A 50 -7.00 -36.25 -19.95
CA VAL A 50 -6.39 -35.84 -21.21
C VAL A 50 -5.06 -36.55 -21.40
N GLY A 51 -4.81 -37.09 -22.60
CA GLY A 51 -3.52 -37.70 -22.91
C GLY A 51 -3.42 -39.16 -22.53
N HIS A 52 -2.35 -39.80 -22.99
CA HIS A 52 -1.99 -41.17 -22.58
C HIS A 52 -1.62 -41.28 -21.10
N ASP A 53 -1.17 -40.17 -20.50
CA ASP A 53 -0.85 -40.08 -19.09
C ASP A 53 -2.10 -39.73 -18.22
N GLU A 54 -3.30 -39.62 -18.82
CA GLU A 54 -4.56 -39.35 -18.09
C GLU A 54 -4.52 -38.12 -17.18
N LEU A 55 -3.93 -37.03 -17.68
CA LEU A 55 -3.84 -35.75 -16.97
C LEU A 55 -5.23 -35.22 -16.63
N VAL A 56 -5.42 -34.75 -15.41
CA VAL A 56 -6.71 -34.20 -14.98
C VAL A 56 -6.94 -32.85 -15.64
N GLY A 57 -8.09 -32.66 -16.27
CA GLY A 57 -8.52 -31.38 -16.82
C GLY A 57 -10.00 -31.10 -16.57
N GLU A 58 -10.43 -29.87 -16.81
CA GLU A 58 -11.82 -29.41 -16.70
C GLU A 58 -12.24 -28.66 -17.96
N ILE A 59 -13.44 -28.94 -18.46
CA ILE A 59 -14.00 -28.26 -19.63
C ILE A 59 -14.48 -26.86 -19.23
N ILE A 60 -14.01 -25.83 -19.91
CA ILE A 60 -14.32 -24.43 -19.62
C ILE A 60 -15.18 -23.76 -20.70
N ARG A 61 -15.07 -24.23 -21.95
CA ARG A 61 -15.84 -23.68 -23.08
C ARG A 61 -16.15 -24.79 -24.08
N ILE A 62 -17.35 -24.73 -24.68
CA ILE A 62 -17.81 -25.69 -25.68
C ILE A 62 -18.23 -24.88 -26.92
N ASP A 63 -17.60 -25.15 -28.07
CA ASP A 63 -17.90 -24.56 -29.37
C ASP A 63 -18.25 -25.69 -30.35
N GLY A 64 -19.54 -26.02 -30.44
CA GLY A 64 -20.02 -27.15 -31.26
C GLY A 64 -19.46 -28.49 -30.78
N ASP A 65 -18.71 -29.19 -31.64
CA ASP A 65 -18.06 -30.46 -31.30
C ASP A 65 -16.67 -30.30 -30.66
N LYS A 66 -16.18 -29.06 -30.54
CA LYS A 66 -14.89 -28.75 -29.91
C LYS A 66 -15.11 -28.31 -28.46
N ALA A 67 -14.33 -28.86 -27.55
CA ALA A 67 -14.30 -28.47 -26.15
C ALA A 67 -12.92 -27.89 -25.80
N THR A 68 -12.91 -26.70 -25.20
CA THR A 68 -11.73 -26.11 -24.60
C THR A 68 -11.61 -26.60 -23.16
N ILE A 69 -10.50 -27.25 -22.86
CA ILE A 69 -10.19 -27.92 -21.61
C ILE A 69 -9.02 -27.19 -20.96
N GLN A 70 -9.14 -26.92 -19.67
CA GLN A 70 -8.07 -26.44 -18.83
C GLN A 70 -7.46 -27.63 -18.08
N VAL A 71 -6.19 -27.89 -18.30
CA VAL A 71 -5.48 -29.01 -17.66
C VAL A 71 -4.89 -28.54 -16.32
N TYR A 72 -5.10 -29.34 -15.27
CA TYR A 72 -4.61 -29.08 -13.91
C TYR A 72 -3.16 -29.48 -13.70
N GLU A 73 -2.54 -30.10 -14.70
CA GLU A 73 -1.15 -30.56 -14.73
C GLU A 73 -0.36 -29.92 -15.88
N GLU A 74 0.95 -30.14 -15.89
CA GLU A 74 1.79 -29.69 -17.01
C GLU A 74 1.47 -30.47 -18.29
N THR A 75 1.24 -29.74 -19.38
CA THR A 75 0.87 -30.28 -20.68
C THR A 75 2.06 -30.63 -21.58
N SER A 76 3.28 -30.47 -21.08
CA SER A 76 4.52 -30.74 -21.80
C SER A 76 4.58 -32.18 -22.29
N GLY A 77 4.71 -32.40 -23.60
CA GLY A 77 4.81 -33.73 -24.19
C GLY A 77 3.49 -34.37 -24.60
N MET A 78 2.35 -33.67 -24.46
CA MET A 78 1.11 -34.05 -25.14
C MET A 78 1.21 -33.79 -26.64
N THR A 79 0.59 -34.67 -27.42
CA THR A 79 0.56 -34.61 -28.89
C THR A 79 -0.85 -34.46 -29.43
N ILE A 80 -0.95 -33.96 -30.68
CA ILE A 80 -2.23 -33.90 -31.39
C ILE A 80 -2.67 -35.34 -31.69
N GLY A 81 -3.94 -35.63 -31.45
CA GLY A 81 -4.51 -36.98 -31.59
C GLY A 81 -4.54 -37.79 -30.30
N ASP A 82 -3.93 -37.31 -29.22
CA ASP A 82 -4.01 -37.97 -27.92
C ASP A 82 -5.49 -38.10 -27.45
N PRO A 83 -5.87 -39.21 -26.79
CA PRO A 83 -7.25 -39.43 -26.37
C PRO A 83 -7.65 -38.53 -25.19
N VAL A 84 -8.92 -38.14 -25.15
CA VAL A 84 -9.53 -37.38 -24.04
C VAL A 84 -10.75 -38.11 -23.52
N LEU A 85 -10.67 -38.67 -22.31
CA LEU A 85 -11.77 -39.38 -21.66
C LEU A 85 -12.67 -38.42 -20.87
N ARG A 86 -13.98 -38.53 -21.10
CA ARG A 86 -15.01 -37.82 -20.35
C ARG A 86 -15.45 -38.59 -19.11
N THR A 87 -15.57 -37.91 -17.98
CA THR A 87 -15.98 -38.54 -16.71
C THR A 87 -17.48 -38.37 -16.41
N GLY A 88 -18.15 -37.41 -17.06
CA GLY A 88 -19.55 -37.05 -16.84
C GLY A 88 -19.83 -36.36 -15.50
N LYS A 89 -18.80 -36.02 -14.74
CA LYS A 89 -18.92 -35.43 -13.40
C LYS A 89 -18.06 -34.17 -13.31
N PRO A 90 -18.51 -33.13 -12.59
CA PRO A 90 -17.67 -31.98 -12.30
C PRO A 90 -16.57 -32.34 -11.30
N LEU A 91 -15.57 -31.46 -11.15
CA LEU A 91 -14.55 -31.59 -10.10
C LEU A 91 -15.23 -31.72 -8.74
N SER A 92 -15.03 -32.89 -8.11
CA SER A 92 -15.67 -33.29 -6.87
C SER A 92 -14.62 -33.79 -5.90
N VAL A 93 -14.84 -33.51 -4.62
CA VAL A 93 -13.99 -33.95 -3.53
C VAL A 93 -14.63 -35.10 -2.77
N GLU A 94 -13.79 -36.00 -2.27
CA GLU A 94 -14.16 -37.09 -1.38
C GLU A 94 -14.24 -36.55 0.05
N LEU A 95 -15.39 -36.74 0.69
CA LEU A 95 -15.63 -36.32 2.07
C LEU A 95 -15.95 -37.55 2.91
N GLY A 96 -15.25 -37.74 4.01
CA GLY A 96 -15.39 -38.91 4.88
C GLY A 96 -14.34 -38.94 6.00
N PRO A 97 -14.27 -40.04 6.77
CA PRO A 97 -13.24 -40.23 7.77
C PRO A 97 -11.86 -40.41 7.10
N GLY A 98 -10.80 -39.88 7.71
CA GLY A 98 -9.44 -39.87 7.17
C GLY A 98 -9.06 -38.56 6.48
N LEU A 99 -9.85 -37.49 6.63
CA LEU A 99 -9.49 -36.15 6.15
C LEU A 99 -8.56 -35.41 7.11
N MET A 100 -8.63 -35.72 8.41
CA MET A 100 -7.81 -35.08 9.44
C MET A 100 -6.37 -35.56 9.38
N SER A 101 -5.42 -34.69 9.76
CA SER A 101 -3.97 -34.96 9.71
C SER A 101 -3.38 -35.19 8.31
N ASN A 102 -4.21 -35.26 7.26
CA ASN A 102 -3.78 -35.45 5.89
C ASN A 102 -3.44 -34.13 5.18
N ILE A 103 -2.52 -34.24 4.23
CA ILE A 103 -2.01 -33.13 3.42
C ILE A 103 -2.35 -33.41 1.97
N TYR A 104 -3.16 -32.54 1.40
CA TYR A 104 -3.67 -32.63 0.05
C TYR A 104 -2.99 -31.66 -0.90
N ASP A 105 -2.95 -31.98 -2.18
CA ASP A 105 -2.71 -31.02 -3.25
C ASP A 105 -3.99 -30.26 -3.65
N GLY A 106 -3.91 -29.38 -4.65
CA GLY A 106 -5.06 -28.57 -5.08
C GLY A 106 -6.26 -29.37 -5.63
N ILE A 107 -6.06 -30.61 -6.07
CA ILE A 107 -7.10 -31.51 -6.58
C ILE A 107 -7.40 -32.67 -5.61
N GLN A 108 -7.03 -32.50 -4.33
CA GLN A 108 -7.29 -33.43 -3.24
C GLN A 108 -6.53 -34.77 -3.29
N ARG A 109 -5.32 -34.83 -3.86
CA ARG A 109 -4.45 -36.01 -3.78
C ARG A 109 -3.54 -35.94 -2.55
N PRO A 110 -3.42 -37.01 -1.74
CA PRO A 110 -2.57 -37.02 -0.56
C PRO A 110 -1.08 -37.05 -0.94
N LEU A 111 -0.33 -36.04 -0.51
CA LEU A 111 1.11 -35.90 -0.83
C LEU A 111 1.94 -37.06 -0.27
N LYS A 112 1.57 -37.56 0.92
CA LYS A 112 2.26 -38.70 1.54
C LYS A 112 2.14 -39.97 0.70
N ALA A 113 0.93 -40.30 0.24
CA ALA A 113 0.71 -41.49 -0.58
C ALA A 113 1.33 -41.35 -1.98
N ILE A 114 1.42 -40.13 -2.54
CA ILE A 114 2.15 -39.88 -3.78
C ILE A 114 3.65 -40.17 -3.60
N ALA A 115 4.24 -39.69 -2.51
CA ALA A 115 5.65 -39.93 -2.21
C ALA A 115 5.94 -41.43 -2.04
N GLU A 116 5.08 -42.15 -1.31
CA GLU A 116 5.20 -43.61 -1.10
C GLU A 116 5.01 -44.42 -2.39
N LYS A 117 4.04 -44.06 -3.24
CA LYS A 117 3.77 -44.76 -4.51
C LYS A 117 4.83 -44.50 -5.58
N SER A 118 5.39 -43.30 -5.62
CA SER A 118 6.38 -42.90 -6.64
C SER A 118 7.82 -43.17 -6.23
N ASP A 119 8.08 -43.43 -4.94
CA ASP A 119 9.41 -43.54 -4.33
C ASP A 119 10.35 -42.40 -4.78
N SER A 120 9.80 -41.19 -4.86
CA SER A 120 10.50 -40.03 -5.38
C SER A 120 10.07 -38.75 -4.66
N ILE A 121 10.94 -37.74 -4.67
CA ILE A 121 10.66 -36.41 -4.11
C ILE A 121 9.81 -35.53 -5.04
N TYR A 122 9.60 -35.97 -6.29
CA TYR A 122 8.87 -35.24 -7.30
C TYR A 122 7.46 -35.81 -7.46
N ILE A 123 6.51 -34.98 -7.83
CA ILE A 123 5.15 -35.43 -8.16
C ILE A 123 5.16 -35.85 -9.64
N PRO A 124 5.02 -37.15 -9.96
CA PRO A 124 4.94 -37.59 -11.36
C PRO A 124 3.63 -37.11 -12.01
N ARG A 125 3.68 -36.85 -13.30
CA ARG A 125 2.52 -36.44 -14.10
C ARG A 125 1.57 -37.62 -14.29
N GLY A 126 0.27 -37.35 -14.29
CA GLY A 126 -0.75 -38.37 -14.50
C GLY A 126 -0.95 -39.33 -13.33
N ILE A 127 -0.34 -39.04 -12.17
CA ILE A 127 -0.50 -39.93 -11.02
C ILE A 127 -1.92 -39.85 -10.47
N ASN A 128 -2.57 -41.01 -10.45
CA ASN A 128 -3.90 -41.18 -9.90
C ASN A 128 -3.81 -41.90 -8.55
N THR A 129 -4.07 -41.15 -7.48
CA THR A 129 -4.15 -41.66 -6.11
C THR A 129 -5.51 -41.30 -5.54
N ASP A 130 -6.15 -42.23 -4.84
CA ASP A 130 -7.38 -41.94 -4.10
C ASP A 130 -7.13 -40.87 -3.03
N ALA A 131 -8.15 -40.06 -2.72
CA ALA A 131 -8.01 -38.99 -1.74
C ALA A 131 -7.99 -39.53 -0.30
N LEU A 132 -8.84 -40.51 -0.03
CA LEU A 132 -8.87 -41.26 1.23
C LEU A 132 -8.27 -42.65 1.04
N ASP A 133 -7.62 -43.17 2.09
CA ASP A 133 -7.04 -44.50 2.07
C ASP A 133 -8.13 -45.57 2.24
N ARG A 134 -8.30 -46.41 1.23
CA ARG A 134 -9.27 -47.52 1.20
C ARG A 134 -8.85 -48.71 2.05
N GLY A 135 -7.57 -48.80 2.46
CA GLY A 135 -7.05 -49.90 3.26
C GLY A 135 -7.31 -49.75 4.77
N ILE A 136 -7.64 -48.55 5.24
CA ILE A 136 -7.88 -48.27 6.66
C ILE A 136 -9.30 -48.66 7.05
N LYS A 137 -9.40 -49.48 8.11
CA LYS A 137 -10.66 -49.84 8.75
C LYS A 137 -10.99 -48.85 9.86
N TRP A 138 -12.23 -48.40 9.87
CA TRP A 138 -12.76 -47.44 10.83
C TRP A 138 -13.84 -48.07 11.70
N ASP A 139 -13.82 -47.78 12.99
CA ASP A 139 -14.84 -48.22 13.94
C ASP A 139 -16.10 -47.37 13.77
N PHE A 140 -17.10 -47.96 13.11
CA PHE A 140 -18.40 -47.34 12.88
C PHE A 140 -19.37 -47.66 14.01
N ASP A 141 -19.99 -46.61 14.53
CA ASP A 141 -21.03 -46.67 15.55
C ASP A 141 -22.35 -46.10 14.98
N PRO A 142 -23.32 -46.95 14.60
CA PRO A 142 -24.60 -46.48 14.09
C PRO A 142 -25.39 -45.74 15.18
N LEU A 143 -26.12 -44.70 14.78
CA LEU A 143 -27.14 -44.07 15.64
C LEU A 143 -28.40 -44.96 15.69
N ASN A 144 -29.30 -44.71 16.64
CA ASN A 144 -30.54 -45.47 16.88
C ASN A 144 -31.60 -45.31 15.75
N TYR A 145 -31.23 -45.59 14.49
CA TYR A 145 -32.16 -45.75 13.36
C TYR A 145 -32.55 -47.21 13.22
N LYS A 146 -33.83 -47.46 12.93
CA LYS A 146 -34.38 -48.77 12.63
C LYS A 146 -34.70 -48.87 11.14
N VAL A 147 -34.74 -50.12 10.65
CA VAL A 147 -35.26 -50.41 9.31
C VAL A 147 -36.72 -49.95 9.26
N GLY A 148 -37.05 -49.12 8.27
CA GLY A 148 -38.35 -48.49 8.10
C GLY A 148 -38.41 -47.01 8.50
N ASP A 149 -37.40 -46.49 9.22
CA ASP A 149 -37.37 -45.08 9.59
C ASP A 149 -37.14 -44.18 8.36
N HIS A 150 -37.71 -42.97 8.39
CA HIS A 150 -37.48 -41.97 7.37
C HIS A 150 -36.18 -41.21 7.64
N ILE A 151 -35.36 -41.07 6.60
CA ILE A 151 -34.11 -40.31 6.64
C ILE A 151 -34.05 -39.30 5.49
N SER A 152 -33.47 -38.14 5.77
CA SER A 152 -33.33 -37.00 4.88
C SER A 152 -31.87 -36.55 4.76
N GLY A 153 -31.59 -35.75 3.73
CA GLY A 153 -30.24 -35.28 3.44
C GLY A 153 -29.65 -34.47 4.59
N GLY A 154 -28.42 -34.81 5.01
CA GLY A 154 -27.74 -34.20 6.15
C GLY A 154 -28.03 -34.85 7.50
N ASP A 155 -28.94 -35.83 7.57
CA ASP A 155 -29.16 -36.61 8.79
C ASP A 155 -27.90 -37.42 9.14
N ILE A 156 -27.52 -37.40 10.41
CA ILE A 156 -26.39 -38.20 10.90
C ILE A 156 -26.94 -39.58 11.19
N PHE A 157 -26.40 -40.61 10.54
CA PHE A 157 -26.82 -42.01 10.74
C PHE A 157 -25.77 -42.85 11.46
N GLY A 158 -24.54 -42.35 11.62
CA GLY A 158 -23.53 -42.98 12.46
C GLY A 158 -22.36 -42.06 12.79
N LYS A 159 -21.47 -42.56 13.62
CA LYS A 159 -20.26 -41.86 14.08
C LYS A 159 -19.05 -42.77 13.90
N VAL A 160 -17.92 -42.16 13.59
CA VAL A 160 -16.63 -42.82 13.46
C VAL A 160 -15.62 -42.15 14.37
N TYR A 161 -14.80 -42.96 15.05
CA TYR A 161 -13.65 -42.44 15.77
C TYR A 161 -12.51 -42.18 14.80
N GLU A 162 -12.15 -40.91 14.58
CA GLU A 162 -11.04 -40.54 13.69
C GLU A 162 -9.75 -40.28 14.46
N ASN A 163 -9.80 -39.38 15.45
CA ASN A 163 -8.63 -38.95 16.23
C ASN A 163 -9.02 -38.67 17.70
N SER A 164 -8.03 -38.52 18.60
CA SER A 164 -8.28 -38.11 19.99
C SER A 164 -9.06 -36.79 20.10
N LEU A 165 -8.75 -35.81 19.25
CA LEU A 165 -9.41 -34.49 19.23
C LEU A 165 -10.76 -34.51 18.49
N VAL A 166 -10.90 -35.40 17.51
CA VAL A 166 -12.11 -35.58 16.69
C VAL A 166 -12.61 -37.00 16.93
N SER A 167 -13.15 -37.22 18.13
CA SER A 167 -13.59 -38.54 18.57
C SER A 167 -14.93 -38.97 17.96
N ASP A 168 -15.78 -38.01 17.59
CA ASP A 168 -17.04 -38.24 16.90
C ASP A 168 -17.05 -37.57 15.52
N HIS A 169 -16.43 -38.22 14.53
CA HIS A 169 -16.62 -37.88 13.13
C HIS A 169 -18.02 -38.33 12.70
N LYS A 170 -18.91 -37.38 12.45
CA LYS A 170 -20.33 -37.65 12.19
C LYS A 170 -20.52 -37.99 10.72
N ILE A 171 -21.00 -39.21 10.45
CA ILE A 171 -21.31 -39.67 9.09
C ILE A 171 -22.74 -39.25 8.76
N MET A 172 -22.86 -38.43 7.71
CA MET A 172 -24.10 -37.79 7.30
C MET A 172 -24.57 -38.35 5.95
N LEU A 173 -25.87 -38.45 5.76
CA LEU A 173 -26.43 -38.74 4.45
C LEU A 173 -26.12 -37.60 3.47
N ASN A 174 -25.82 -37.94 2.22
CA ASN A 174 -25.63 -36.94 1.16
C ASN A 174 -26.83 -35.98 1.13
N PRO A 175 -26.65 -34.65 1.05
CA PRO A 175 -27.75 -33.68 1.06
C PRO A 175 -28.86 -33.91 0.03
N ARG A 176 -28.57 -34.61 -1.07
CA ARG A 176 -29.57 -34.95 -2.12
C ARG A 176 -30.31 -36.27 -1.85
N GLY A 177 -29.86 -37.06 -0.89
CA GLY A 177 -30.47 -38.33 -0.52
C GLY A 177 -31.67 -38.12 0.40
N MET A 178 -32.73 -38.89 0.16
CA MET A 178 -33.86 -39.03 1.06
C MET A 178 -34.48 -40.40 0.83
N GLY A 179 -35.17 -40.95 1.82
CA GLY A 179 -35.85 -42.24 1.68
C GLY A 179 -36.19 -42.90 3.01
N THR A 180 -36.68 -44.12 2.93
CA THR A 180 -36.84 -45.01 4.08
C THR A 180 -35.64 -45.94 4.19
N VAL A 181 -35.15 -46.17 5.40
CA VAL A 181 -34.01 -47.06 5.64
C VAL A 181 -34.42 -48.51 5.41
N THR A 182 -33.75 -49.21 4.48
CA THR A 182 -33.97 -50.64 4.23
C THR A 182 -32.93 -51.51 4.93
N TYR A 183 -31.71 -51.00 5.08
CA TYR A 183 -30.60 -51.68 5.73
C TYR A 183 -29.69 -50.65 6.39
N ILE A 184 -29.20 -50.97 7.60
CA ILE A 184 -28.17 -50.22 8.32
C ILE A 184 -27.15 -51.22 8.84
N ALA A 185 -25.87 -50.91 8.70
CA ALA A 185 -24.79 -51.75 9.19
C ALA A 185 -24.72 -51.73 10.73
N GLU A 186 -24.34 -52.86 11.31
CA GLU A 186 -24.13 -52.99 12.75
C GLU A 186 -22.85 -52.26 13.20
N LYS A 187 -22.66 -52.14 14.52
CA LYS A 187 -21.42 -51.57 15.07
C LYS A 187 -20.24 -52.47 14.74
N GLY A 188 -19.21 -51.94 14.10
CA GLY A 188 -18.05 -52.75 13.68
C GLY A 188 -16.99 -51.96 12.93
N ALA A 189 -15.93 -52.66 12.53
CA ALA A 189 -14.84 -52.10 11.76
C ALA A 189 -15.09 -52.28 10.25
N TYR A 190 -15.24 -51.18 9.52
CA TYR A 190 -15.56 -51.15 8.09
C TYR A 190 -14.56 -50.30 7.32
N ASN A 191 -14.40 -50.60 6.04
CA ASN A 191 -13.68 -49.73 5.12
C ASN A 191 -14.58 -48.56 4.66
N ILE A 192 -13.96 -47.54 4.09
CA ILE A 192 -14.65 -46.36 3.58
C ILE A 192 -15.61 -46.69 2.41
N ASP A 193 -15.28 -47.70 1.60
CA ASP A 193 -16.06 -48.18 0.44
C ASP A 193 -17.18 -49.16 0.82
N ASP A 194 -17.20 -49.68 2.05
CA ASP A 194 -18.22 -50.64 2.47
C ASP A 194 -19.58 -49.94 2.58
N VAL A 195 -20.65 -50.65 2.20
CA VAL A 195 -22.01 -50.12 2.23
C VAL A 195 -22.52 -50.13 3.67
N VAL A 196 -22.80 -48.94 4.20
CA VAL A 196 -23.19 -48.75 5.60
C VAL A 196 -24.71 -48.53 5.73
N LEU A 197 -25.34 -47.96 4.71
CA LEU A 197 -26.76 -47.63 4.72
C LEU A 197 -27.38 -47.86 3.33
N GLU A 198 -28.56 -48.47 3.29
CA GLU A 198 -29.40 -48.52 2.08
C GLU A 198 -30.72 -47.80 2.34
N THR A 199 -31.13 -46.95 1.39
CA THR A 199 -32.38 -46.20 1.46
C THR A 199 -33.23 -46.43 0.22
N GLU A 200 -34.54 -46.55 0.40
CA GLU A 200 -35.52 -46.69 -0.68
C GLU A 200 -36.35 -45.40 -0.82
N PHE A 201 -36.44 -44.89 -2.04
CA PHE A 201 -37.28 -43.75 -2.39
C PHE A 201 -37.93 -44.00 -3.75
N GLU A 202 -39.25 -43.86 -3.85
CA GLU A 202 -40.02 -44.12 -5.08
C GLU A 202 -39.71 -45.48 -5.75
N GLY A 203 -39.47 -46.52 -4.94
CA GLY A 203 -39.14 -47.87 -5.42
C GLY A 203 -37.71 -48.05 -5.93
N LYS A 204 -36.87 -47.01 -5.88
CA LYS A 204 -35.44 -47.07 -6.22
C LYS A 204 -34.59 -47.19 -4.95
N LYS A 205 -33.85 -48.29 -4.82
CA LYS A 205 -32.87 -48.49 -3.75
C LYS A 205 -31.55 -47.78 -4.07
N THR A 206 -31.05 -47.01 -3.13
CA THR A 206 -29.77 -46.30 -3.20
C THR A 206 -28.86 -46.75 -2.06
N LYS A 207 -27.59 -46.98 -2.39
CA LYS A 207 -26.57 -47.46 -1.45
C LYS A 207 -25.69 -46.29 -1.03
N HIS A 208 -25.42 -46.18 0.26
CA HIS A 208 -24.61 -45.13 0.85
C HIS A 208 -23.45 -45.74 1.64
N THR A 209 -22.26 -45.21 1.37
CA THR A 209 -20.99 -45.52 2.04
C THR A 209 -20.67 -44.45 3.08
N MET A 210 -19.57 -44.61 3.83
CA MET A 210 -19.08 -43.52 4.69
C MET A 210 -18.56 -42.33 3.88
N LEU A 211 -18.09 -42.60 2.67
CA LEU A 211 -17.67 -41.60 1.69
C LEU A 211 -18.85 -40.95 1.00
N GLN A 212 -18.79 -39.63 0.85
CA GLN A 212 -19.64 -38.88 -0.07
C GLN A 212 -18.78 -38.09 -1.06
N LEU A 213 -19.24 -38.00 -2.31
CA LEU A 213 -18.64 -37.14 -3.33
C LEU A 213 -19.45 -35.85 -3.43
N TRP A 214 -18.76 -34.70 -3.34
CA TRP A 214 -19.40 -33.39 -3.48
C TRP A 214 -18.67 -32.47 -4.46
N PRO A 215 -19.39 -31.80 -5.39
CA PRO A 215 -18.78 -30.86 -6.33
C PRO A 215 -18.24 -29.60 -5.64
N VAL A 216 -16.99 -29.24 -5.90
CA VAL A 216 -16.30 -28.14 -5.18
C VAL A 216 -16.85 -26.74 -5.47
N ARG A 217 -17.42 -26.57 -6.67
CA ARG A 217 -17.99 -25.30 -7.13
C ARG A 217 -19.40 -25.05 -6.59
N ALA A 218 -20.09 -26.08 -6.08
CA ALA A 218 -21.41 -25.93 -5.49
C ALA A 218 -21.30 -25.81 -3.96
N PRO A 219 -21.85 -24.75 -3.35
CA PRO A 219 -21.87 -24.63 -1.90
C PRO A 219 -22.74 -25.75 -1.30
N ARG A 220 -22.31 -26.28 -0.15
CA ARG A 220 -23.11 -27.27 0.58
C ARG A 220 -24.37 -26.61 1.17
N PRO A 221 -25.56 -27.20 0.97
CA PRO A 221 -26.82 -26.61 1.40
C PRO A 221 -26.93 -26.61 2.94
N THR A 222 -27.54 -25.56 3.48
CA THR A 222 -27.78 -25.36 4.92
C THR A 222 -29.26 -25.15 5.18
N GLY A 223 -29.73 -25.39 6.41
CA GLY A 223 -31.13 -25.16 6.78
C GLY A 223 -31.47 -23.67 6.83
N GLU A 224 -30.78 -22.92 7.67
CA GLU A 224 -31.00 -21.48 7.87
C GLU A 224 -29.67 -20.79 8.19
N LYS A 225 -29.39 -19.62 7.61
CA LYS A 225 -28.23 -18.80 7.97
C LYS A 225 -28.57 -17.97 9.22
N LEU A 226 -27.68 -18.00 10.20
CA LEU A 226 -27.82 -17.28 11.47
C LEU A 226 -26.85 -16.09 11.53
N GLU A 227 -27.18 -15.11 12.35
CA GLU A 227 -26.23 -14.06 12.72
C GLU A 227 -25.13 -14.63 13.64
N ALA A 228 -23.89 -14.19 13.42
CA ALA A 228 -22.72 -14.64 14.18
C ALA A 228 -22.52 -13.76 15.42
N ASP A 229 -22.93 -14.27 16.57
CA ASP A 229 -22.97 -13.61 17.88
C ASP A 229 -21.78 -13.95 18.81
N TYR A 230 -20.95 -14.94 18.44
CA TYR A 230 -19.84 -15.41 19.25
C TYR A 230 -18.48 -15.02 18.64
N PRO A 231 -17.54 -14.43 19.42
CA PRO A 231 -16.26 -13.97 18.89
C PRO A 231 -15.30 -15.12 18.56
N LEU A 232 -14.55 -14.95 17.49
CA LEU A 232 -13.37 -15.76 17.21
C LEU A 232 -12.20 -15.19 18.01
N LEU A 233 -11.80 -15.88 19.08
CA LEU A 233 -10.61 -15.50 19.85
C LEU A 233 -9.38 -15.95 19.08
N THR A 234 -8.51 -15.01 18.74
CA THR A 234 -7.28 -15.26 17.99
C THR A 234 -6.07 -15.42 18.92
N GLY A 235 -6.18 -14.94 20.16
CA GLY A 235 -5.08 -14.90 21.11
C GLY A 235 -4.16 -13.69 20.95
N GLN A 236 -4.43 -12.83 19.96
CA GLN A 236 -3.69 -11.59 19.73
C GLN A 236 -4.48 -10.41 20.28
N ARG A 237 -3.86 -9.62 21.16
CA ARG A 237 -4.51 -8.51 21.87
C ARG A 237 -5.10 -7.48 20.93
N VAL A 238 -4.36 -7.06 19.90
CA VAL A 238 -4.83 -6.06 18.92
C VAL A 238 -6.03 -6.57 18.09
N LEU A 239 -6.04 -7.85 17.73
CA LEU A 239 -7.09 -8.43 16.89
C LEU A 239 -8.36 -8.68 17.72
N ASP A 240 -8.22 -9.24 18.92
CA ASP A 240 -9.35 -9.56 19.79
C ASP A 240 -9.97 -8.30 20.42
N SER A 241 -9.20 -7.21 20.58
CA SER A 241 -9.70 -5.97 21.17
C SER A 241 -10.17 -4.91 20.17
N LEU A 242 -9.29 -4.43 19.30
CA LEU A 242 -9.60 -3.29 18.42
C LEU A 242 -10.41 -3.72 17.20
N PHE A 243 -10.11 -4.88 16.62
CA PHE A 243 -10.68 -5.36 15.35
C PHE A 243 -11.21 -6.80 15.45
N PRO A 244 -12.17 -7.08 16.35
CA PRO A 244 -12.61 -8.44 16.63
C PRO A 244 -13.26 -9.09 15.40
N CYS A 245 -13.02 -10.40 15.26
CA CYS A 245 -13.69 -11.28 14.31
C CYS A 245 -14.70 -12.16 15.06
N VAL A 246 -15.70 -12.68 14.34
CA VAL A 246 -16.71 -13.60 14.87
C VAL A 246 -16.55 -14.99 14.27
N GLN A 247 -17.04 -16.01 14.97
CA GLN A 247 -17.13 -17.38 14.43
C GLN A 247 -18.21 -17.42 13.35
N GLY A 248 -17.80 -17.66 12.10
CA GLY A 248 -18.63 -17.48 10.91
C GLY A 248 -18.38 -16.17 10.16
N GLY A 249 -17.43 -15.35 10.62
CA GLY A 249 -17.11 -14.06 10.00
C GLY A 249 -16.22 -14.16 8.76
N THR A 250 -16.09 -13.04 8.07
CA THR A 250 -15.15 -12.86 6.94
C THR A 250 -14.09 -11.82 7.28
N THR A 251 -12.83 -12.22 7.15
CA THR A 251 -11.66 -11.38 7.48
C THR A 251 -10.66 -11.37 6.33
N ALA A 252 -10.13 -10.18 6.02
CA ALA A 252 -8.99 -10.03 5.13
C ALA A 252 -7.77 -9.49 5.86
N ILE A 253 -6.61 -10.06 5.53
CA ILE A 253 -5.30 -9.61 6.01
C ILE A 253 -4.48 -9.15 4.81
N PRO A 254 -4.61 -7.90 4.35
CA PRO A 254 -3.71 -7.39 3.35
C PRO A 254 -2.39 -6.96 3.97
N GLY A 255 -1.31 -7.23 3.24
CA GLY A 255 0.00 -6.73 3.59
C GLY A 255 1.02 -7.06 2.51
N ALA A 256 2.11 -6.30 2.47
CA ALA A 256 3.23 -6.64 1.60
C ALA A 256 3.87 -7.98 2.03
N PHE A 257 4.73 -8.54 1.19
CA PHE A 257 5.52 -9.73 1.53
C PHE A 257 6.39 -9.46 2.78
N GLY A 258 6.44 -10.42 3.70
CA GLY A 258 7.23 -10.31 4.93
C GLY A 258 6.69 -9.35 6.00
N CYS A 259 5.42 -8.93 5.94
CA CYS A 259 4.79 -8.13 7.01
C CYS A 259 4.27 -8.97 8.18
N GLY A 260 4.37 -10.30 8.13
CA GLY A 260 3.88 -11.20 9.18
C GLY A 260 2.49 -11.79 8.93
N LYS A 261 2.02 -11.84 7.68
CA LYS A 261 0.71 -12.46 7.32
C LYS A 261 0.64 -13.93 7.76
N THR A 262 1.60 -14.74 7.32
CA THR A 262 1.68 -16.17 7.65
C THR A 262 1.85 -16.40 9.15
N VAL A 263 2.57 -15.51 9.85
CA VAL A 263 2.71 -15.57 11.32
C VAL A 263 1.35 -15.37 12.00
N ILE A 264 0.53 -14.42 11.53
CA ILE A 264 -0.84 -14.24 12.05
C ILE A 264 -1.70 -15.45 11.72
N SER A 265 -1.67 -15.95 10.48
CA SER A 265 -2.41 -17.16 10.08
C SER A 265 -2.04 -18.38 10.94
N GLN A 266 -0.76 -18.54 11.24
CA GLN A 266 -0.24 -19.60 12.11
C GLN A 266 -0.64 -19.39 13.58
N ALA A 267 -0.61 -18.15 14.09
CA ALA A 267 -1.09 -17.85 15.43
C ALA A 267 -2.59 -18.15 15.58
N VAL A 268 -3.40 -17.78 14.58
CA VAL A 268 -4.84 -18.09 14.59
C VAL A 268 -5.07 -19.60 14.48
N SER A 269 -4.32 -20.34 13.65
CA SER A 269 -4.47 -21.80 13.61
C SER A 269 -4.15 -22.43 14.96
N LYS A 270 -3.07 -21.99 15.62
CA LYS A 270 -2.62 -22.44 16.95
C LYS A 270 -3.66 -22.20 18.04
N PHE A 271 -4.05 -20.94 18.20
CA PHE A 271 -4.70 -20.47 19.43
C PHE A 271 -6.19 -20.19 19.28
N SER A 272 -6.76 -20.36 18.08
CA SER A 272 -8.18 -20.11 17.91
C SER A 272 -9.04 -21.10 18.68
N ASN A 273 -10.17 -20.58 19.16
CA ASN A 273 -11.26 -21.34 19.78
C ASN A 273 -12.12 -22.12 18.74
N SER A 274 -11.55 -22.45 17.59
CA SER A 274 -12.20 -23.26 16.55
C SER A 274 -11.90 -24.75 16.77
N ASP A 275 -12.88 -25.59 16.44
CA ASP A 275 -12.75 -27.05 16.60
C ASP A 275 -11.79 -27.62 15.55
N ILE A 276 -11.92 -27.13 14.31
CA ILE A 276 -11.22 -27.65 13.14
C ILE A 276 -10.60 -26.50 12.36
N ILE A 277 -9.38 -26.73 11.89
CA ILE A 277 -8.65 -25.77 11.06
C ILE A 277 -8.48 -26.34 9.65
N VAL A 278 -8.81 -25.56 8.63
CA VAL A 278 -8.51 -25.88 7.24
C VAL A 278 -7.56 -24.81 6.71
N TYR A 279 -6.32 -25.20 6.44
CA TYR A 279 -5.31 -24.27 5.93
C TYR A 279 -5.05 -24.56 4.44
N VAL A 280 -5.28 -23.55 3.61
CA VAL A 280 -5.07 -23.63 2.17
C VAL A 280 -3.92 -22.71 1.79
N GLY A 281 -2.79 -23.32 1.41
CA GLY A 281 -1.66 -22.65 0.79
C GLY A 281 -1.89 -22.55 -0.72
N CYS A 282 -2.23 -21.37 -1.24
CA CYS A 282 -2.44 -21.11 -2.66
C CYS A 282 -1.30 -20.26 -3.24
N GLY A 283 -0.42 -20.90 -4.01
CA GLY A 283 0.66 -20.21 -4.74
C GLY A 283 1.77 -19.68 -3.83
N GLU A 284 1.91 -20.23 -2.62
CA GLU A 284 2.96 -19.84 -1.67
C GLU A 284 4.32 -20.43 -2.05
N ARG A 285 5.39 -19.93 -1.40
CA ARG A 285 6.73 -20.49 -1.61
C ARG A 285 6.79 -21.88 -0.97
N GLY A 286 7.49 -22.80 -1.62
CA GLY A 286 7.70 -24.16 -1.08
C GLY A 286 8.30 -24.16 0.33
N ASN A 287 9.19 -23.21 0.63
CA ASN A 287 9.80 -23.08 1.95
C ASN A 287 8.81 -22.64 3.03
N GLU A 288 7.89 -21.72 2.72
CA GLU A 288 6.86 -21.26 3.67
C GLU A 288 5.90 -22.42 3.99
N MET A 289 5.53 -23.21 2.98
CA MET A 289 4.75 -24.43 3.22
C MET A 289 5.52 -25.51 3.98
N ALA A 290 6.81 -25.69 3.72
CA ALA A 290 7.63 -26.66 4.45
C ALA A 290 7.78 -26.28 5.92
N GLU A 291 7.96 -24.99 6.24
CA GLU A 291 8.00 -24.48 7.62
C GLU A 291 6.70 -24.79 8.35
N VAL A 292 5.54 -24.52 7.73
CA VAL A 292 4.22 -24.88 8.26
C VAL A 292 4.13 -26.39 8.56
N LEU A 293 4.61 -27.23 7.64
CA LEU A 293 4.57 -28.68 7.79
C LEU A 293 5.51 -29.23 8.87
N MET A 294 6.63 -28.57 9.15
CA MET A 294 7.54 -28.95 10.23
C MET A 294 7.03 -28.48 11.60
N ASP A 295 6.52 -27.25 11.67
CA ASP A 295 6.07 -26.66 12.93
C ASP A 295 4.80 -27.32 13.47
N PHE A 296 3.82 -27.63 12.60
CA PHE A 296 2.50 -28.07 13.05
C PHE A 296 2.51 -29.38 13.85
N PRO A 297 3.31 -30.41 13.50
CA PRO A 297 3.45 -31.60 14.33
C PRO A 297 4.05 -31.35 15.72
N GLU A 298 4.97 -30.38 15.85
CA GLU A 298 5.64 -30.07 17.13
C GLU A 298 4.73 -29.31 18.11
N LEU A 299 3.69 -28.66 17.59
CA LEU A 299 2.79 -27.83 18.35
C LEU A 299 1.67 -28.67 18.97
N SER A 300 1.62 -28.69 20.29
CA SER A 300 0.55 -29.33 21.06
C SER A 300 -0.41 -28.32 21.67
N ILE A 301 -1.65 -28.74 21.83
CA ILE A 301 -2.70 -28.06 22.57
C ILE A 301 -3.16 -28.95 23.71
N GLU A 302 -3.49 -28.35 24.85
CA GLU A 302 -4.11 -29.06 25.96
C GLU A 302 -5.62 -29.01 25.82
N VAL A 303 -6.24 -30.17 25.56
CA VAL A 303 -7.70 -30.31 25.51
C VAL A 303 -8.08 -31.38 26.52
N ASN A 304 -8.94 -31.03 27.47
CA ASN A 304 -9.36 -31.93 28.56
C ASN A 304 -8.20 -32.51 29.40
N GLY A 305 -7.13 -31.73 29.58
CA GLY A 305 -5.94 -32.15 30.36
C GLY A 305 -4.99 -33.10 29.63
N VAL A 306 -5.23 -33.38 28.34
CA VAL A 306 -4.32 -34.18 27.50
C VAL A 306 -3.70 -33.26 26.44
N SER A 307 -2.37 -33.35 26.31
CA SER A 307 -1.61 -32.63 25.30
C SER A 307 -1.62 -33.41 23.99
N GLU A 308 -2.22 -32.83 22.94
CA GLU A 308 -2.36 -33.46 21.62
C GLU A 308 -1.84 -32.52 20.52
N PRO A 309 -1.23 -33.04 19.44
CA PRO A 309 -0.69 -32.21 18.37
C PRO A 309 -1.80 -31.59 17.53
N ILE A 310 -1.58 -30.35 17.08
CA ILE A 310 -2.58 -29.59 16.33
C ILE A 310 -2.90 -30.19 14.96
N MET A 311 -1.99 -30.99 14.40
CA MET A 311 -2.21 -31.73 13.14
C MET A 311 -3.44 -32.63 13.20
N LYS A 312 -3.80 -33.19 14.37
CA LYS A 312 -4.98 -34.08 14.51
C LYS A 312 -6.32 -33.38 14.28
N ARG A 313 -6.38 -32.05 14.36
CA ARG A 313 -7.58 -31.23 14.08
C ARG A 313 -7.45 -30.34 12.84
N THR A 314 -6.37 -30.51 12.07
CA THR A 314 -6.05 -29.65 10.93
C THR A 314 -6.01 -30.47 9.64
N THR A 315 -6.62 -29.94 8.58
CA THR A 315 -6.44 -30.44 7.20
C THR A 315 -5.70 -29.39 6.39
N LEU A 316 -4.64 -29.81 5.69
CA LEU A 316 -3.78 -28.93 4.90
C LEU A 316 -4.01 -29.16 3.41
N VAL A 317 -4.25 -28.10 2.65
CA VAL A 317 -4.26 -28.11 1.19
C VAL A 317 -3.06 -27.30 0.72
N ALA A 318 -2.01 -28.00 0.31
CA ALA A 318 -0.74 -27.42 -0.09
C ALA A 318 -0.67 -27.28 -1.61
N ASN A 319 -0.66 -26.04 -2.09
CA ASN A 319 -0.46 -25.74 -3.48
C ASN A 319 0.64 -24.69 -3.65
N THR A 320 1.80 -25.14 -4.11
CA THR A 320 2.99 -24.29 -4.21
C THR A 320 2.95 -23.41 -5.46
N SER A 321 3.76 -22.35 -5.48
CA SER A 321 3.99 -21.53 -6.67
C SER A 321 4.56 -22.30 -7.88
N ASN A 322 5.18 -23.47 -7.68
CA ASN A 322 5.65 -24.31 -8.78
C ASN A 322 4.54 -25.20 -9.37
N MET A 323 3.44 -25.39 -8.64
CA MET A 323 2.31 -26.19 -9.12
C MET A 323 1.49 -25.39 -10.16
N PRO A 324 0.76 -26.09 -11.04
CA PRO A 324 0.03 -25.49 -12.15
C PRO A 324 -1.01 -24.46 -11.71
N VAL A 325 -1.23 -23.48 -12.59
CA VAL A 325 -2.07 -22.30 -12.32
C VAL A 325 -3.53 -22.68 -12.09
N ALA A 326 -4.04 -23.66 -12.83
CA ALA A 326 -5.39 -24.17 -12.67
C ALA A 326 -5.60 -24.79 -11.27
N ALA A 327 -4.60 -25.49 -10.73
CA ALA A 327 -4.68 -26.12 -9.41
C ALA A 327 -4.79 -25.06 -8.30
N ARG A 328 -4.35 -23.81 -8.54
CA ARG A 328 -4.53 -22.67 -7.61
C ARG A 328 -5.99 -22.31 -7.44
N GLU A 329 -6.73 -22.21 -8.53
CA GLU A 329 -8.19 -22.01 -8.44
C GLU A 329 -8.87 -23.20 -7.73
N ALA A 330 -8.52 -24.43 -8.11
CA ALA A 330 -9.11 -25.62 -7.50
C ALA A 330 -8.85 -25.71 -5.99
N SER A 331 -7.63 -25.39 -5.53
CA SER A 331 -7.25 -25.49 -4.11
C SER A 331 -8.14 -24.68 -3.16
N ILE A 332 -8.55 -23.48 -3.56
CA ILE A 332 -9.44 -22.63 -2.77
C ILE A 332 -10.82 -23.26 -2.67
N TYR A 333 -11.36 -23.77 -3.78
CA TYR A 333 -12.67 -24.43 -3.81
C TYR A 333 -12.67 -25.76 -3.04
N THR A 334 -11.60 -26.54 -3.15
CA THR A 334 -11.39 -27.77 -2.37
C THR A 334 -11.41 -27.46 -0.87
N GLY A 335 -10.61 -26.48 -0.43
CA GLY A 335 -10.52 -26.11 0.98
C GLY A 335 -11.84 -25.62 1.58
N ILE A 336 -12.57 -24.72 0.89
CA ILE A 336 -13.87 -24.24 1.40
C ILE A 336 -14.90 -25.37 1.44
N THR A 337 -14.84 -26.34 0.53
CA THR A 337 -15.77 -27.47 0.53
C THR A 337 -15.50 -28.43 1.70
N LEU A 338 -14.22 -28.63 2.04
CA LEU A 338 -13.82 -29.32 3.27
C LEU A 338 -14.29 -28.56 4.51
N SER A 339 -14.17 -27.24 4.54
CA SER A 339 -14.65 -26.43 5.66
C SER A 339 -16.17 -26.48 5.83
N GLU A 340 -16.92 -26.44 4.73
CA GLU A 340 -18.38 -26.59 4.76
C GLU A 340 -18.82 -27.99 5.20
N TYR A 341 -18.06 -29.03 4.83
CA TYR A 341 -18.33 -30.40 5.29
C TYR A 341 -18.25 -30.51 6.81
N PHE A 342 -17.19 -29.97 7.42
CA PHE A 342 -17.03 -29.96 8.86
C PHE A 342 -18.02 -29.02 9.57
N ARG A 343 -18.37 -27.90 8.95
CA ARG A 343 -19.48 -27.04 9.41
C ARG A 343 -20.77 -27.84 9.49
N ASP A 344 -21.09 -28.60 8.45
CA ASP A 344 -22.31 -29.41 8.39
C ASP A 344 -22.36 -30.49 9.48
N GLN A 345 -21.24 -30.89 10.09
CA GLN A 345 -21.20 -31.77 11.27
C GLN A 345 -21.57 -31.03 12.58
N GLY A 346 -21.81 -29.71 12.51
CA GLY A 346 -22.05 -28.84 13.67
C GLY A 346 -20.77 -28.43 14.39
N ARG A 347 -19.65 -28.27 13.66
CA ARG A 347 -18.37 -27.80 14.19
C ARG A 347 -18.13 -26.34 13.82
N ASN A 348 -17.30 -25.67 14.62
CA ASN A 348 -16.78 -24.35 14.29
C ASN A 348 -15.45 -24.49 13.56
N VAL A 349 -15.43 -24.09 12.29
CA VAL A 349 -14.29 -24.26 11.39
C VAL A 349 -13.68 -22.91 11.07
N ALA A 350 -12.35 -22.81 11.15
CA ALA A 350 -11.61 -21.67 10.62
C ALA A 350 -10.82 -22.09 9.37
N MET A 351 -11.11 -21.42 8.26
CA MET A 351 -10.42 -21.58 6.99
C MET A 351 -9.41 -20.45 6.79
N MET A 352 -8.13 -20.79 6.62
CA MET A 352 -7.09 -19.84 6.21
C MET A 352 -6.81 -20.00 4.73
N ALA A 353 -6.89 -18.91 3.98
CA ALA A 353 -6.54 -18.86 2.56
C ALA A 353 -5.30 -17.99 2.36
N ASP A 354 -4.12 -18.61 2.26
CA ASP A 354 -2.82 -17.95 2.07
C ASP A 354 -2.24 -18.36 0.71
N SER A 355 -2.37 -17.61 -0.39
CA SER A 355 -2.95 -16.27 -0.51
C SER A 355 -3.99 -16.15 -1.62
N SER A 356 -5.01 -15.32 -1.37
CA SER A 356 -6.09 -15.05 -2.33
C SER A 356 -5.64 -14.20 -3.53
N SER A 357 -4.55 -13.42 -3.39
CA SER A 357 -3.96 -12.68 -4.50
C SER A 357 -3.35 -13.59 -5.56
N ARG A 358 -2.71 -14.71 -5.16
CA ARG A 358 -2.17 -15.70 -6.11
C ARG A 358 -3.28 -16.45 -6.85
N TRP A 359 -4.42 -16.63 -6.20
CA TRP A 359 -5.62 -17.11 -6.87
C TRP A 359 -6.14 -16.10 -7.91
N ALA A 360 -6.22 -14.82 -7.58
CA ALA A 360 -6.63 -13.78 -8.53
C ALA A 360 -5.65 -13.67 -9.72
N GLU A 361 -4.34 -13.78 -9.48
CA GLU A 361 -3.33 -13.83 -10.55
C GLU A 361 -3.51 -15.06 -11.44
N ALA A 362 -3.89 -16.21 -10.86
CA ALA A 362 -4.21 -17.41 -11.63
C ALA A 362 -5.42 -17.18 -12.54
N LEU A 363 -6.48 -16.56 -12.04
CA LEU A 363 -7.65 -16.19 -12.86
C LEU A 363 -7.27 -15.24 -14.00
N ARG A 364 -6.38 -14.27 -13.76
CA ARG A 364 -5.84 -13.38 -14.79
C ARG A 364 -5.08 -14.13 -15.89
N GLU A 365 -4.27 -15.11 -15.52
CA GLU A 365 -3.53 -15.90 -16.51
C GLU A 365 -4.46 -16.79 -17.33
N ILE A 366 -5.48 -17.37 -16.70
CA ILE A 366 -6.50 -18.20 -17.36
C ILE A 366 -7.30 -17.34 -18.36
N SER A 367 -7.80 -16.17 -17.94
CA SER A 367 -8.57 -15.27 -18.80
C SER A 367 -7.73 -14.76 -19.98
N GLY A 368 -6.45 -14.45 -19.74
CA GLY A 368 -5.52 -14.04 -20.79
C GLY A 368 -5.30 -15.12 -21.84
N ARG A 369 -5.24 -16.40 -21.45
CA ARG A 369 -5.13 -17.52 -22.41
C ARG A 369 -6.40 -17.77 -23.20
N LEU A 370 -7.56 -17.48 -22.62
CA LEU A 370 -8.85 -17.57 -23.29
C LEU A 370 -9.14 -16.37 -24.21
N ALA A 371 -8.23 -15.40 -24.26
CA ALA A 371 -8.40 -14.15 -24.98
C ALA A 371 -9.67 -13.39 -24.56
N GLU A 372 -10.03 -13.48 -23.28
CA GLU A 372 -11.09 -12.67 -22.69
C GLU A 372 -10.62 -11.21 -22.56
N MET A 373 -11.55 -10.26 -22.71
CA MET A 373 -11.21 -8.85 -22.54
C MET A 373 -10.86 -8.57 -21.07
N PRO A 374 -9.66 -8.04 -20.77
CA PRO A 374 -9.29 -7.68 -19.41
C PRO A 374 -10.04 -6.42 -18.96
N ALA A 375 -10.29 -6.33 -17.66
CA ALA A 375 -10.72 -5.12 -16.97
C ALA A 375 -9.48 -4.40 -16.39
N ASP A 376 -9.55 -3.95 -15.13
CA ASP A 376 -8.46 -3.22 -14.48
C ASP A 376 -7.23 -4.09 -14.23
N SER A 377 -6.04 -3.54 -14.48
CA SER A 377 -4.73 -4.19 -14.23
C SER A 377 -4.58 -5.60 -14.84
N GLY A 378 -5.34 -5.90 -15.90
CA GLY A 378 -5.33 -7.17 -16.61
C GLY A 378 -6.25 -8.25 -16.03
N TYR A 379 -6.93 -8.03 -14.90
CA TYR A 379 -7.81 -9.02 -14.29
C TYR A 379 -9.12 -9.20 -15.10
N PRO A 380 -9.78 -10.37 -15.02
CA PRO A 380 -11.07 -10.57 -15.68
C PRO A 380 -12.19 -9.77 -15.01
N ALA A 381 -13.23 -9.43 -15.78
CA ALA A 381 -14.39 -8.68 -15.28
C ALA A 381 -15.14 -9.42 -14.14
N TYR A 382 -15.08 -10.76 -14.09
CA TYR A 382 -15.75 -11.58 -13.08
C TYR A 382 -14.95 -11.76 -11.77
N LEU A 383 -13.80 -11.10 -11.60
CA LEU A 383 -12.97 -11.23 -10.39
C LEU A 383 -13.77 -10.93 -9.12
N GLY A 384 -14.51 -9.82 -9.09
CA GLY A 384 -15.32 -9.42 -7.94
C GLY A 384 -16.41 -10.45 -7.61
N ALA A 385 -17.09 -10.98 -8.63
CA ALA A 385 -18.13 -12.00 -8.46
C ALA A 385 -17.55 -13.32 -7.91
N LYS A 386 -16.38 -13.74 -8.38
CA LYS A 386 -15.69 -14.94 -7.88
C LYS A 386 -15.28 -14.77 -6.42
N LEU A 387 -14.68 -13.65 -6.05
CA LEU A 387 -14.32 -13.34 -4.66
C LEU A 387 -15.57 -13.29 -3.76
N ALA A 388 -16.65 -12.65 -4.21
CA ALA A 388 -17.90 -12.57 -3.46
C ALA A 388 -18.50 -13.98 -3.23
N SER A 389 -18.58 -14.79 -4.29
CA SER A 389 -19.07 -16.17 -4.20
C SER A 389 -18.25 -17.04 -3.24
N PHE A 390 -16.96 -16.74 -3.05
CA PHE A 390 -16.09 -17.45 -2.13
C PHE A 390 -16.31 -16.99 -0.68
N TYR A 391 -16.27 -15.68 -0.42
CA TYR A 391 -16.43 -15.16 0.95
C TYR A 391 -17.85 -15.35 1.50
N GLU A 392 -18.89 -15.31 0.66
CA GLU A 392 -20.31 -15.52 1.06
C GLU A 392 -20.66 -16.98 1.44
N ARG A 393 -19.72 -17.92 1.20
CA ARG A 393 -19.82 -19.29 1.70
C ARG A 393 -19.52 -19.38 3.20
N ALA A 394 -18.80 -18.40 3.75
CA ALA A 394 -18.63 -18.25 5.19
C ALA A 394 -19.97 -17.91 5.87
N GLY A 395 -20.07 -18.24 7.15
CA GLY A 395 -21.24 -17.92 7.94
C GLY A 395 -21.49 -18.92 9.07
N LYS A 396 -22.27 -18.48 10.05
CA LYS A 396 -22.90 -19.35 11.03
C LYS A 396 -24.24 -19.81 10.47
N ALA A 397 -24.52 -21.11 10.51
CA ALA A 397 -25.75 -21.65 9.97
C ALA A 397 -26.25 -22.85 10.78
N VAL A 398 -27.57 -23.04 10.79
CA VAL A 398 -28.18 -24.30 11.19
C VAL A 398 -27.94 -25.30 10.06
N CYS A 399 -27.32 -26.42 10.39
CA CYS A 399 -27.02 -27.48 9.43
C CYS A 399 -28.31 -28.18 9.01
N LEU A 400 -28.30 -28.79 7.83
CA LEU A 400 -29.38 -29.66 7.40
C LEU A 400 -29.41 -30.97 8.20
N GLY A 401 -30.61 -31.51 8.31
CA GLY A 401 -30.88 -32.80 8.91
C GLY A 401 -30.98 -32.81 10.44
N SER A 402 -31.28 -34.00 10.95
CA SER A 402 -31.44 -34.37 12.35
C SER A 402 -30.14 -34.99 12.87
N PRO A 403 -29.70 -34.69 14.10
CA PRO A 403 -30.21 -33.67 15.03
C PRO A 403 -29.95 -32.23 14.57
N ARG A 404 -30.81 -31.30 15.03
CA ARG A 404 -30.65 -29.85 14.81
C ARG A 404 -29.34 -29.38 15.46
N ARG A 405 -28.43 -28.86 14.63
CA ARG A 405 -27.09 -28.44 15.05
C ARG A 405 -26.68 -27.15 14.34
N THR A 406 -25.83 -26.38 15.00
CA THR A 406 -25.27 -25.14 14.48
C THR A 406 -23.81 -25.37 14.16
N GLY A 407 -23.38 -24.98 12.96
CA GLY A 407 -21.97 -24.95 12.57
C GLY A 407 -21.59 -23.55 12.11
N SER A 408 -20.30 -23.25 12.12
CA SER A 408 -19.79 -22.01 11.55
C SER A 408 -18.56 -22.26 10.68
N THR A 409 -18.43 -21.47 9.62
CA THR A 409 -17.21 -21.42 8.81
C THR A 409 -16.72 -19.98 8.78
N THR A 410 -15.57 -19.75 9.38
CA THR A 410 -14.88 -18.45 9.38
C THR A 410 -13.83 -18.44 8.28
N ILE A 411 -13.82 -17.45 7.41
CA ILE A 411 -12.82 -17.32 6.34
C ILE A 411 -11.85 -16.19 6.68
N ILE A 412 -10.55 -16.52 6.69
CA ILE A 412 -9.46 -15.57 6.85
C ILE A 412 -8.60 -15.61 5.58
N GLY A 413 -8.73 -14.59 4.73
CA GLY A 413 -8.00 -14.51 3.48
C GLY A 413 -6.80 -13.56 3.56
N ALA A 414 -5.61 -14.05 3.25
CA ALA A 414 -4.41 -13.24 3.13
C ALA A 414 -4.32 -12.63 1.73
N VAL A 415 -4.27 -11.29 1.66
CA VAL A 415 -4.14 -10.54 0.40
C VAL A 415 -2.73 -9.97 0.32
N SER A 416 -2.05 -10.17 -0.79
CA SER A 416 -0.70 -9.69 -1.04
C SER A 416 -0.70 -8.69 -2.19
N PRO A 417 -1.11 -7.42 -1.95
CA PRO A 417 -1.05 -6.41 -3.00
C PRO A 417 0.40 -6.15 -3.44
N PRO A 418 0.65 -5.94 -4.74
CA PRO A 418 1.97 -5.63 -5.25
C PRO A 418 2.47 -4.33 -4.62
N GLY A 419 3.60 -4.41 -3.91
CA GLY A 419 4.18 -3.25 -3.24
C GLY A 419 3.36 -2.71 -2.07
N GLY A 420 2.38 -3.44 -1.53
CA GLY A 420 1.61 -3.00 -0.36
C GLY A 420 0.65 -1.84 -0.64
N ASP A 421 0.15 -1.73 -1.86
CA ASP A 421 -0.82 -0.69 -2.28
C ASP A 421 -2.25 -1.21 -2.20
N PHE A 422 -3.13 -0.49 -1.49
CA PHE A 422 -4.52 -0.91 -1.30
C PHE A 422 -5.42 -0.57 -2.49
N SER A 423 -4.94 0.23 -3.46
CA SER A 423 -5.67 0.50 -4.71
C SER A 423 -5.64 -0.66 -5.70
N ASP A 424 -4.94 -1.76 -5.38
CA ASP A 424 -4.96 -2.96 -6.21
C ASP A 424 -6.41 -3.50 -6.33
N PRO A 425 -6.85 -3.94 -7.53
CA PRO A 425 -8.22 -4.40 -7.74
C PRO A 425 -8.58 -5.62 -6.88
N VAL A 426 -7.64 -6.49 -6.54
CA VAL A 426 -7.92 -7.62 -5.63
C VAL A 426 -8.23 -7.09 -4.24
N THR A 427 -7.40 -6.17 -3.74
CA THR A 427 -7.60 -5.58 -2.41
C THR A 427 -8.90 -4.78 -2.35
N THR A 428 -9.19 -3.99 -3.39
CA THR A 428 -10.41 -3.19 -3.49
C THR A 428 -11.66 -4.08 -3.55
N ALA A 429 -11.63 -5.16 -4.34
CA ALA A 429 -12.72 -6.12 -4.40
C ALA A 429 -12.93 -6.84 -3.06
N THR A 430 -11.85 -7.29 -2.41
CA THR A 430 -11.93 -7.94 -1.10
C THR A 430 -12.49 -6.99 -0.03
N LEU A 431 -12.04 -5.73 0.00
CA LEU A 431 -12.52 -4.69 0.92
C LEU A 431 -14.03 -4.47 0.84
N GLY A 432 -14.61 -4.54 -0.36
CA GLY A 432 -16.05 -4.39 -0.58
C GLY A 432 -16.89 -5.58 -0.10
N ILE A 433 -16.27 -6.74 0.16
CA ILE A 433 -16.96 -7.98 0.51
C ILE A 433 -16.78 -8.32 2.00
N VAL A 434 -15.55 -8.20 2.53
CA VAL A 434 -15.22 -8.63 3.89
C VAL A 434 -15.72 -7.64 4.95
N GLN A 435 -16.11 -8.18 6.10
CA GLN A 435 -16.60 -7.38 7.23
C GLN A 435 -15.49 -6.93 8.20
N VAL A 436 -14.38 -7.66 8.22
CA VAL A 436 -13.20 -7.34 9.02
C VAL A 436 -11.98 -7.18 8.13
N PHE A 437 -11.23 -6.13 8.41
CA PHE A 437 -10.04 -5.76 7.67
C PHE A 437 -8.88 -5.51 8.63
N TRP A 438 -7.86 -6.37 8.54
CA TRP A 438 -6.62 -6.26 9.32
C TRP A 438 -5.49 -5.76 8.40
N GLY A 439 -5.42 -4.46 8.20
CA GLY A 439 -4.42 -3.83 7.34
C GLY A 439 -3.03 -3.86 7.96
N LEU A 440 -2.11 -4.65 7.41
CA LEU A 440 -0.72 -4.68 7.86
C LEU A 440 0.09 -3.54 7.22
N ASP A 441 0.85 -2.80 8.04
CA ASP A 441 1.67 -1.70 7.53
C ASP A 441 2.96 -2.21 6.85
N LYS A 442 3.41 -1.45 5.85
CA LYS A 442 4.42 -1.86 4.84
C LYS A 442 5.77 -2.24 5.48
N CYS A 443 6.27 -3.42 5.12
CA CYS A 443 7.72 -3.68 4.99
C CYS A 443 8.20 -3.07 3.67
N ALA A 444 8.92 -1.95 3.67
CA ALA A 444 9.64 -1.52 2.47
C ALA A 444 10.94 -2.33 2.31
N ASN A 445 11.03 -3.09 1.21
CA ASN A 445 12.19 -3.78 0.63
C ASN A 445 13.00 -4.74 1.51
N SER A 446 12.67 -6.03 1.36
CA SER A 446 13.65 -7.12 1.44
C SER A 446 14.67 -6.97 0.31
N SER A 447 15.75 -6.25 0.58
CA SER A 447 17.00 -6.44 -0.15
C SER A 447 18.17 -6.09 0.76
N ARG A 448 18.81 -7.15 1.27
CA ARG A 448 20.16 -7.21 1.84
C ARG A 448 20.30 -6.82 3.33
N TRP A 449 20.10 -7.83 4.18
CA TRP A 449 20.64 -7.88 5.54
C TRP A 449 22.16 -8.07 5.49
N ARG A 450 22.91 -7.27 6.27
CA ARG A 450 24.20 -7.68 6.83
C ARG A 450 24.34 -7.16 8.25
N TYR A 451 24.58 -8.10 9.16
CA TYR A 451 24.88 -7.96 10.58
C TYR A 451 26.18 -7.14 10.79
N ARG A 452 26.13 -6.07 11.59
CA ARG A 452 27.08 -5.74 12.67
C ARG A 452 26.79 -4.36 13.31
N GLU A 453 26.76 -4.40 14.65
CA GLU A 453 27.00 -3.31 15.62
C GLU A 453 26.03 -2.11 15.67
N ALA A 454 25.17 -2.11 16.70
CA ALA A 454 24.66 -0.90 17.35
C ALA A 454 24.12 -1.22 18.76
N GLU A 455 25.00 -1.64 19.68
CA GLU A 455 24.84 -1.29 21.10
C GLU A 455 25.49 0.08 21.29
N ARG A 456 24.82 1.00 22.00
CA ARG A 456 25.17 2.41 22.27
C ARG A 456 24.66 3.45 21.26
N ALA A 457 23.36 3.71 21.28
CA ALA A 457 22.80 5.04 21.08
C ALA A 457 21.33 5.09 21.56
N ASP A 458 21.11 4.90 22.86
CA ASP A 458 19.92 5.46 23.50
C ASP A 458 20.12 6.97 23.64
N VAL A 459 19.05 7.73 23.46
CA VAL A 459 18.96 9.21 23.47
C VAL A 459 19.21 9.90 22.11
N PHE A 460 18.25 9.78 21.17
CA PHE A 460 17.71 10.91 20.39
C PHE A 460 16.49 10.46 19.53
N LEU A 461 15.29 10.92 19.91
CA LEU A 461 14.02 11.00 19.16
C LEU A 461 13.76 10.03 17.95
N PRO A 462 12.81 9.08 18.05
CA PRO A 462 12.38 8.26 16.91
C PRO A 462 11.23 8.94 16.13
N SER A 463 11.51 9.99 15.37
CA SER A 463 10.48 10.69 14.57
C SER A 463 10.82 10.84 13.09
N LEU A 464 11.29 9.74 12.48
CA LEU A 464 11.03 9.49 11.06
C LEU A 464 10.03 8.33 10.97
N SER A 465 9.01 8.47 10.12
CA SER A 465 7.93 7.51 9.84
C SER A 465 8.46 6.21 9.21
N ARG A 466 9.21 5.42 9.98
CA ARG A 466 9.41 4.00 9.71
C ARG A 466 8.14 3.27 10.08
N LYS A 467 7.60 2.52 9.14
CA LYS A 467 6.36 1.76 9.26
C LYS A 467 6.50 0.65 10.31
N LEU A 468 5.38 0.20 10.90
CA LEU A 468 5.38 -0.65 12.11
C LEU A 468 6.32 -1.86 12.03
N ALA A 469 6.27 -2.61 10.93
CA ALA A 469 7.12 -3.78 10.74
C ALA A 469 8.63 -3.45 10.68
N GLN A 470 9.01 -2.26 10.17
CA GLN A 470 10.41 -1.81 10.14
C GLN A 470 10.95 -1.49 11.53
N ARG A 471 10.06 -1.13 12.47
CA ARG A 471 10.39 -0.91 13.88
C ARG A 471 10.43 -2.21 14.69
N LYS A 472 10.26 -3.36 14.02
CA LYS A 472 10.06 -4.68 14.67
C LYS A 472 8.88 -4.66 15.65
N HIS A 473 7.88 -3.83 15.38
CA HIS A 473 6.61 -3.86 16.08
C HIS A 473 5.77 -4.97 15.45
N PHE A 474 5.50 -6.01 16.24
CA PHE A 474 4.70 -7.16 15.85
C PHE A 474 3.57 -7.36 16.86
N PRO A 475 2.36 -7.75 16.41
CA PRO A 475 1.92 -7.82 15.01
C PRO A 475 1.81 -6.43 14.34
N SER A 476 2.14 -6.35 13.05
CA SER A 476 2.28 -5.08 12.32
C SER A 476 0.96 -4.45 11.84
N VAL A 477 -0.10 -4.58 12.64
CA VAL A 477 -1.46 -4.12 12.31
C VAL A 477 -1.55 -2.60 12.41
N ASN A 478 -1.98 -1.95 11.34
CA ASN A 478 -2.25 -0.52 11.34
C ASN A 478 -3.63 -0.25 11.96
N TRP A 479 -3.66 0.36 13.14
CA TRP A 479 -4.89 0.64 13.88
C TRP A 479 -5.76 1.76 13.30
N ASN A 480 -5.24 2.59 12.39
CA ASN A 480 -6.04 3.65 11.76
C ASN A 480 -6.78 3.17 10.51
N VAL A 481 -6.14 2.27 9.76
CA VAL A 481 -6.71 1.73 8.51
C VAL A 481 -7.58 0.51 8.79
N SER A 482 -7.23 -0.28 9.81
CA SER A 482 -7.99 -1.48 10.16
C SER A 482 -9.38 -1.15 10.71
N TYR A 483 -10.35 -2.03 10.43
CA TYR A 483 -11.73 -1.88 10.91
C TYR A 483 -12.43 -3.23 11.10
N SER A 484 -13.50 -3.23 11.89
CA SER A 484 -14.38 -4.39 12.08
C SER A 484 -15.83 -3.93 12.21
N ASN A 485 -16.69 -4.44 11.32
CA ASN A 485 -18.12 -4.16 11.33
C ASN A 485 -18.90 -5.00 12.36
N TYR A 486 -18.29 -6.06 12.92
CA TYR A 486 -18.95 -6.94 13.89
C TYR A 486 -19.07 -6.37 15.31
N THR A 487 -18.54 -5.18 15.54
CA THR A 487 -18.59 -4.51 16.86
C THR A 487 -20.00 -4.44 17.44
N ARG A 488 -21.01 -4.10 16.61
CA ARG A 488 -22.40 -3.98 17.07
C ARG A 488 -23.02 -5.33 17.39
N VAL A 489 -22.69 -6.36 16.61
CA VAL A 489 -23.21 -7.72 16.78
C VAL A 489 -22.62 -8.38 18.04
N LEU A 490 -21.37 -8.06 18.38
CA LEU A 490 -20.69 -8.58 19.56
C LEU A 490 -21.04 -7.84 20.86
N GLN A 491 -21.73 -6.70 20.80
CA GLN A 491 -22.06 -5.91 21.98
C GLN A 491 -22.81 -6.72 23.06
N PRO A 492 -23.88 -7.48 22.74
CA PRO A 492 -24.58 -8.28 23.75
C PRO A 492 -23.69 -9.37 24.39
N TYR A 493 -22.74 -9.92 23.62
CA TYR A 493 -21.78 -10.88 24.13
C TYR A 493 -20.83 -10.24 25.16
N TYR A 494 -20.29 -9.06 24.85
CA TYR A 494 -19.40 -8.35 25.75
C TYR A 494 -20.13 -7.86 27.00
N GLU A 495 -21.34 -7.34 26.89
CA GLU A 495 -22.15 -6.92 28.05
C GLU A 495 -22.41 -8.07 29.04
N LYS A 496 -22.54 -9.30 28.53
CA LYS A 496 -22.71 -10.51 29.35
C LYS A 496 -21.40 -10.98 30.00
N THR A 497 -20.27 -10.85 29.31
CA THR A 497 -18.98 -11.43 29.75
C THR A 497 -18.13 -10.45 30.56
N GLU A 498 -17.93 -9.24 30.05
CA GLU A 498 -17.11 -8.19 30.65
C GLU A 498 -17.78 -6.82 30.42
N PRO A 499 -18.62 -6.35 31.36
CA PRO A 499 -19.23 -5.04 31.26
C PRO A 499 -18.14 -3.97 31.20
N ASP A 500 -18.36 -2.89 30.45
CA ASP A 500 -17.44 -1.76 30.21
C ASP A 500 -16.30 -1.98 29.20
N PHE A 501 -16.09 -3.19 28.67
CA PHE A 501 -15.05 -3.43 27.66
C PHE A 501 -15.14 -2.51 26.43
N LEU A 502 -16.37 -2.23 25.98
CA LEU A 502 -16.61 -1.33 24.84
C LEU A 502 -16.22 0.12 25.13
N HIS A 503 -16.43 0.60 26.36
CA HIS A 503 -15.97 1.92 26.79
C HIS A 503 -14.45 2.00 26.67
N TYR A 504 -13.76 1.01 27.25
CA TYR A 504 -12.31 0.93 27.22
C TYR A 504 -11.76 0.94 25.78
N ARG A 505 -12.29 0.08 24.92
CA ARG A 505 -11.88 0.04 23.52
C ARG A 505 -12.05 1.39 22.81
N ASN A 506 -13.18 2.06 23.02
CA ASN A 506 -13.48 3.34 22.37
C ASN A 506 -12.51 4.43 22.82
N VAL A 507 -12.22 4.51 24.12
CA VAL A 507 -11.23 5.46 24.67
C VAL A 507 -9.84 5.16 24.12
N ALA A 508 -9.42 3.90 24.11
CA ALA A 508 -8.11 3.51 23.55
C ALA A 508 -7.97 3.90 22.07
N LYS A 509 -9.03 3.70 21.26
CA LYS A 509 -9.04 4.12 19.85
C LYS A 509 -8.96 5.64 19.71
N GLN A 510 -9.67 6.39 20.55
CA GLN A 510 -9.59 7.86 20.56
C GLN A 510 -8.20 8.36 20.94
N VAL A 511 -7.54 7.73 21.93
CA VAL A 511 -6.17 8.08 22.34
C VAL A 511 -5.18 7.84 21.20
N LEU A 512 -5.26 6.70 20.51
CA LEU A 512 -4.40 6.41 19.36
C LEU A 512 -4.62 7.40 18.21
N GLN A 513 -5.87 7.73 17.90
CA GLN A 513 -6.19 8.71 16.84
C GLN A 513 -5.68 10.12 17.18
N LYS A 514 -5.89 10.58 18.43
CA LYS A 514 -5.38 11.87 18.90
C LYS A 514 -3.86 11.92 18.87
N GLU A 515 -3.18 10.82 19.18
CA GLU A 515 -1.72 10.78 19.12
C GLU A 515 -1.20 11.02 17.70
N ASP A 516 -1.83 10.48 16.67
CA ASP A 516 -1.40 10.72 15.28
C ASP A 516 -1.57 12.18 14.87
N GLU A 517 -2.68 12.82 15.25
CA GLU A 517 -2.91 14.27 15.03
C GLU A 517 -1.84 15.11 15.76
N LEU A 518 -1.56 14.77 17.02
CA LEU A 518 -0.56 15.46 17.83
C LEU A 518 0.87 15.20 17.31
N ALA A 519 1.16 14.01 16.80
CA ALA A 519 2.48 13.66 16.28
C ALA A 519 2.85 14.50 15.06
N GLU A 520 1.88 14.85 14.20
CA GLU A 520 2.09 15.77 13.08
C GLU A 520 2.44 17.19 13.57
N ILE A 521 1.72 17.68 14.58
CA ILE A 521 1.98 18.99 15.20
C ILE A 521 3.35 19.01 15.87
N VAL A 522 3.72 17.96 16.61
CA VAL A 522 5.02 17.82 17.27
C VAL A 522 6.17 17.83 16.27
N GLN A 523 5.97 17.28 15.07
CA GLN A 523 6.99 17.31 14.02
C GLN A 523 7.21 18.73 13.47
N LEU A 524 6.17 19.56 13.42
CA LEU A 524 6.24 20.92 12.89
C LEU A 524 6.75 21.94 13.90
N VAL A 525 6.29 21.87 15.16
CA VAL A 525 6.50 22.92 16.18
C VAL A 525 7.38 22.43 17.35
N GLY A 526 7.43 21.12 17.60
CA GLY A 526 8.14 20.50 18.71
C GLY A 526 7.23 20.14 19.90
N LYS A 527 7.67 19.20 20.76
CA LYS A 527 6.88 18.70 21.91
C LYS A 527 6.64 19.75 23.00
N SER A 528 7.49 20.78 23.09
CA SER A 528 7.44 21.79 24.14
C SER A 528 6.24 22.73 24.06
N SER A 529 5.65 22.90 22.86
CA SER A 529 4.54 23.82 22.61
C SER A 529 3.15 23.23 22.88
N LEU A 530 3.07 21.94 23.25
CA LEU A 530 1.80 21.26 23.52
C LEU A 530 1.24 21.56 24.91
N GLY A 531 -0.08 21.45 25.05
CA GLY A 531 -0.75 21.47 26.36
C GLY A 531 -0.37 20.27 27.22
N GLU A 532 -0.56 20.36 28.53
CA GLU A 532 -0.19 19.28 29.47
C GLU A 532 -1.03 18.01 29.26
N ALA A 533 -2.33 18.14 28.95
CA ALA A 533 -3.20 17.01 28.61
C ALA A 533 -2.74 16.29 27.32
N ASP A 534 -2.30 17.04 26.31
CA ASP A 534 -1.78 16.47 25.05
C ASP A 534 -0.47 15.70 25.29
N LYS A 535 0.38 16.18 26.21
CA LYS A 535 1.60 15.47 26.62
C LYS A 535 1.28 14.14 27.31
N VAL A 536 0.24 14.10 28.15
CA VAL A 536 -0.26 12.85 28.77
C VAL A 536 -0.73 11.89 27.68
N CYS A 537 -1.52 12.38 26.71
CA CYS A 537 -2.02 11.57 25.59
C CYS A 537 -0.88 10.93 24.80
N LEU A 538 0.16 11.69 24.43
CA LEU A 538 1.33 11.16 23.72
C LEU A 538 2.09 10.07 24.50
N ASP A 539 2.31 10.30 25.81
CA ASP A 539 3.07 9.35 26.64
C ASP A 539 2.24 8.07 26.92
N VAL A 540 0.93 8.17 27.15
CA VAL A 540 0.04 7.00 27.31
C VAL A 540 -0.14 6.24 26.00
N ALA A 541 -0.30 6.94 24.87
CA ALA A 541 -0.38 6.29 23.56
C ALA A 541 0.90 5.50 23.25
N ARG A 542 2.06 5.98 23.71
CA ARG A 542 3.32 5.22 23.63
C ARG A 542 3.26 3.94 24.45
N LEU A 543 2.77 3.99 25.70
CA LEU A 543 2.59 2.80 26.54
C LEU A 543 1.63 1.79 25.90
N LEU A 544 0.50 2.25 25.36
CA LEU A 544 -0.43 1.37 24.63
C LEU A 544 0.25 0.68 23.43
N LYS A 545 1.10 1.40 22.68
CA LYS A 545 1.80 0.83 21.53
C LYS A 545 2.87 -0.21 21.90
N GLU A 546 3.70 0.10 22.89
CA GLU A 546 4.85 -0.74 23.27
C GLU A 546 4.45 -1.92 24.19
N ASP A 547 3.44 -1.74 25.03
CA ASP A 547 3.08 -2.74 26.05
C ASP A 547 1.76 -3.44 25.81
N PHE A 548 0.77 -2.80 25.18
CA PHE A 548 -0.54 -3.43 24.92
C PHE A 548 -0.65 -4.02 23.51
N LEU A 549 -0.31 -3.25 22.47
CA LEU A 549 -0.47 -3.65 21.07
C LEU A 549 0.67 -4.56 20.58
N GLN A 550 1.88 -4.38 21.09
CA GLN A 550 3.01 -5.22 20.74
C GLN A 550 2.90 -6.55 21.47
N GLN A 551 2.96 -7.64 20.71
CA GLN A 551 2.85 -8.99 21.21
C GLN A 551 3.90 -9.91 20.57
N ASN A 552 4.63 -10.65 21.41
CA ASN A 552 5.65 -11.58 20.94
C ASN A 552 5.11 -13.02 20.81
N GLY A 553 4.80 -13.41 19.58
CA GLY A 553 4.27 -14.74 19.23
C GLY A 553 5.17 -15.94 19.55
N ILE A 554 6.44 -15.73 19.89
CA ILE A 554 7.41 -16.80 20.20
C ILE A 554 7.54 -17.02 21.72
N SER A 555 7.27 -15.99 22.52
CA SER A 555 7.44 -16.06 23.98
C SER A 555 6.39 -16.97 24.64
N THR A 556 6.71 -17.54 25.80
CA THR A 556 5.78 -18.44 26.52
C THR A 556 4.54 -17.70 27.04
N TYR A 557 4.73 -16.50 27.59
CA TYR A 557 3.69 -15.69 28.24
C TYR A 557 2.86 -14.82 27.26
N ASP A 558 3.38 -14.50 26.08
CA ASP A 558 2.75 -13.57 25.12
C ASP A 558 2.41 -14.23 23.77
N ARG A 559 2.73 -15.52 23.56
CA ARG A 559 2.27 -16.24 22.35
C ARG A 559 0.75 -16.28 22.24
N TYR A 560 0.07 -16.39 23.38
CA TYR A 560 -1.37 -16.43 23.53
C TYR A 560 -1.78 -15.54 24.70
N CYS A 561 -2.63 -14.55 24.44
CA CYS A 561 -3.20 -13.71 25.47
C CYS A 561 -4.70 -14.05 25.63
N PRO A 562 -5.11 -14.62 26.77
CA PRO A 562 -6.53 -14.83 27.06
C PRO A 562 -7.34 -13.53 27.05
N PHE A 563 -8.64 -13.65 26.81
CA PHE A 563 -9.51 -12.48 26.71
C PHE A 563 -9.60 -11.70 28.04
N TYR A 564 -9.71 -12.39 29.18
CA TYR A 564 -9.75 -11.74 30.51
C TYR A 564 -8.49 -10.90 30.78
N LYS A 565 -7.30 -11.39 30.40
CA LYS A 565 -6.03 -10.68 30.55
C LYS A 565 -6.03 -9.42 29.67
N THR A 566 -6.50 -9.55 28.42
CA THR A 566 -6.61 -8.42 27.49
C THR A 566 -7.53 -7.32 28.03
N THR A 567 -8.72 -7.67 28.53
CA THR A 567 -9.69 -6.72 29.09
C THR A 567 -9.15 -6.04 30.35
N ALA A 568 -8.56 -6.79 31.27
CA ALA A 568 -8.02 -6.25 32.52
C ALA A 568 -6.80 -5.32 32.28
N MET A 569 -5.90 -5.68 31.35
CA MET A 569 -4.79 -4.81 30.94
C MET A 569 -5.32 -3.48 30.37
N LEU A 570 -6.31 -3.55 29.48
CA LEU A 570 -6.89 -2.37 28.84
C LEU A 570 -7.61 -1.46 29.87
N LYS A 571 -8.33 -2.07 30.82
CA LYS A 571 -8.95 -1.38 31.97
C LYS A 571 -7.90 -0.57 32.74
N ASN A 572 -6.76 -1.18 33.07
CA ASN A 572 -5.70 -0.52 33.84
C ASN A 572 -5.04 0.63 33.08
N PHE A 573 -4.74 0.47 31.79
CA PHE A 573 -4.18 1.56 30.98
C PHE A 573 -5.12 2.77 30.89
N ILE A 574 -6.42 2.52 30.72
CA ILE A 574 -7.40 3.60 30.53
C ILE A 574 -7.74 4.27 31.85
N THR A 575 -7.83 3.50 32.93
CA THR A 575 -7.98 4.08 34.26
C THR A 575 -6.80 5.00 34.58
N TYR A 576 -5.56 4.59 34.27
CA TYR A 576 -4.38 5.44 34.43
C TYR A 576 -4.49 6.71 33.58
N TYR A 577 -4.91 6.60 32.32
CA TYR A 577 -5.11 7.75 31.43
C TYR A 577 -6.15 8.74 31.96
N GLU A 578 -7.34 8.27 32.32
CA GLU A 578 -8.42 9.12 32.81
C GLU A 578 -8.05 9.83 34.13
N GLN A 579 -7.37 9.13 35.05
CA GLN A 579 -6.91 9.74 36.30
C GLN A 579 -5.77 10.74 36.06
N ALA A 580 -4.84 10.44 35.15
CA ALA A 580 -3.77 11.37 34.79
C ALA A 580 -4.32 12.67 34.16
N VAL A 581 -5.30 12.56 33.24
CA VAL A 581 -5.96 13.73 32.64
C VAL A 581 -6.69 14.54 33.71
N LYS A 582 -7.46 13.88 34.60
CA LYS A 582 -8.15 14.55 35.71
C LYS A 582 -7.19 15.30 36.64
N ALA A 583 -6.05 14.69 36.97
CA ALA A 583 -5.03 15.30 37.83
C ALA A 583 -4.34 16.51 37.20
N VAL A 584 -4.21 16.54 35.88
CA VAL A 584 -3.62 17.68 35.15
C VAL A 584 -4.64 18.82 34.99
N GLU A 585 -5.89 18.50 34.65
CA GLU A 585 -6.94 19.51 34.41
C GLU A 585 -7.50 20.12 35.70
N THR A 586 -7.78 19.31 36.72
CA THR A 586 -8.48 19.75 37.94
C THR A 586 -7.53 20.39 38.94
N GLU A 587 -6.32 19.85 39.08
CA GLU A 587 -5.35 20.28 40.10
C GLU A 587 -4.24 21.17 39.52
N SER A 588 -4.28 21.47 38.21
CA SER A 588 -3.28 22.28 37.50
C SER A 588 -1.83 21.80 37.70
N ASN A 589 -1.64 20.49 37.84
CA ASN A 589 -0.31 19.88 37.94
C ASN A 589 0.36 19.79 36.56
N THR A 590 1.68 20.01 36.53
CA THR A 590 2.49 19.71 35.33
C THR A 590 2.65 18.20 35.15
N TRP A 591 2.63 17.72 33.90
CA TRP A 591 2.78 16.29 33.58
C TRP A 591 4.08 15.69 34.14
N ALA A 592 5.18 16.46 34.15
CA ALA A 592 6.46 16.01 34.69
C ALA A 592 6.36 15.55 36.16
N ARG A 593 5.62 16.30 36.99
CA ARG A 593 5.42 15.98 38.41
C ARG A 593 4.58 14.72 38.59
N VAL A 594 3.50 14.58 37.82
CA VAL A 594 2.63 13.39 37.84
C VAL A 594 3.44 12.15 37.42
N ARG A 595 4.26 12.27 36.37
CA ARG A 595 5.10 11.18 35.89
C ARG A 595 6.16 10.72 36.90
N GLU A 596 6.75 11.65 37.63
CA GLU A 596 7.73 11.33 38.69
C GLU A 596 7.07 10.58 39.85
N HIS A 597 5.89 11.03 40.30
CA HIS A 597 5.15 10.33 41.37
C HIS A 597 4.58 8.99 40.94
N THR A 598 4.26 8.82 39.65
CA THR A 598 3.66 7.59 39.11
C THR A 598 4.66 6.66 38.42
N SER A 599 5.97 6.87 38.59
CA SER A 599 6.99 6.06 37.89
C SER A 599 6.92 4.57 38.23
N ASP A 600 6.62 4.22 39.49
CA ASP A 600 6.42 2.82 39.91
C ASP A 600 5.20 2.19 39.24
N LEU A 601 4.09 2.93 39.14
CA LEU A 601 2.89 2.46 38.46
C LEU A 601 3.12 2.22 36.96
N VAL A 602 3.84 3.12 36.29
CA VAL A 602 4.19 2.95 34.87
C VAL A 602 5.04 1.69 34.65
N TYR A 603 5.98 1.42 35.56
CA TYR A 603 6.76 0.18 35.52
C TYR A 603 5.87 -1.06 35.69
N ARG A 604 4.97 -1.08 36.69
CA ARG A 604 4.03 -2.20 36.89
C ARG A 604 3.06 -2.38 35.72
N LEU A 605 2.59 -1.29 35.11
CA LEU A 605 1.77 -1.33 33.89
C LEU A 605 2.51 -2.01 32.73
N THR A 606 3.80 -1.70 32.56
CA THR A 606 4.68 -2.34 31.57
C THR A 606 4.84 -3.84 31.86
N GLN A 607 4.87 -4.22 33.14
CA GLN A 607 5.06 -5.61 33.56
C GLN A 607 3.85 -6.52 33.34
N MET A 608 2.63 -5.97 33.19
CA MET A 608 1.39 -6.76 33.03
C MET A 608 1.46 -7.79 31.88
N LYS A 609 2.23 -7.52 30.82
CA LYS A 609 2.36 -8.45 29.70
C LYS A 609 3.06 -9.76 30.06
N PHE A 610 3.95 -9.76 31.06
CA PHE A 610 4.77 -10.92 31.45
C PHE A 610 4.03 -11.94 32.33
N LEU A 611 2.80 -11.66 32.75
CA LEU A 611 1.98 -12.62 33.49
C LEU A 611 1.70 -13.85 32.60
N ASP A 612 2.10 -15.04 33.04
CA ASP A 612 1.89 -16.26 32.26
C ASP A 612 0.44 -16.75 32.43
N PRO A 613 -0.30 -17.02 31.34
CA PRO A 613 -1.60 -17.68 31.44
C PRO A 613 -1.59 -19.01 32.19
N ALA A 614 -0.44 -19.69 32.28
CA ALA A 614 -0.27 -20.96 33.01
C ALA A 614 -0.41 -20.82 34.53
N ASP A 615 -0.18 -19.64 35.11
CA ASP A 615 -0.25 -19.39 36.56
C ASP A 615 -1.70 -19.38 37.11
N GLY A 616 -2.69 -19.54 36.23
CA GLY A 616 -4.11 -19.65 36.57
C GLY A 616 -4.88 -18.34 36.41
N GLU A 617 -6.15 -18.46 36.04
CA GLU A 617 -7.01 -17.29 35.75
C GLU A 617 -7.28 -16.44 37.00
N GLU A 618 -7.54 -17.06 38.15
CA GLU A 618 -7.89 -16.34 39.39
C GLU A 618 -6.71 -15.54 39.95
N ALA A 619 -5.51 -16.11 39.90
CA ALA A 619 -4.28 -15.44 40.37
C ALA A 619 -3.99 -14.19 39.53
N ASN A 620 -4.02 -14.35 38.20
CA ASN A 620 -3.80 -13.26 37.25
C ASN A 620 -4.84 -12.14 37.39
N LYS A 621 -6.13 -12.49 37.55
CA LYS A 621 -7.19 -11.49 37.78
C LYS A 621 -6.98 -10.72 39.09
N LYS A 622 -6.59 -11.41 40.16
CA LYS A 622 -6.34 -10.79 41.47
C LYS A 622 -5.19 -9.79 41.43
N GLU A 623 -4.09 -10.13 40.77
CA GLU A 623 -2.93 -9.24 40.63
C GLU A 623 -3.27 -8.00 39.80
N LEU A 624 -3.98 -8.18 38.68
CA LEU A 624 -4.39 -7.06 37.82
C LEU A 624 -5.40 -6.13 38.51
N GLU A 625 -6.30 -6.67 39.33
CA GLU A 625 -7.25 -5.87 40.12
C GLU A 625 -6.57 -5.16 41.30
N GLN A 626 -5.56 -5.78 41.92
CA GLN A 626 -4.73 -5.11 42.93
C GLN A 626 -4.00 -3.90 42.32
N LEU A 627 -3.43 -4.06 41.12
CA LEU A 627 -2.81 -2.94 40.40
C LEU A 627 -3.83 -1.83 40.08
N HIS A 628 -5.06 -2.19 39.70
CA HIS A 628 -6.14 -1.23 39.46
C HIS A 628 -6.43 -0.37 40.72
N GLN A 629 -6.53 -1.02 41.88
CA GLN A 629 -6.75 -0.34 43.16
C GLN A 629 -5.56 0.53 43.57
N ASP A 630 -4.34 0.05 43.33
CA ASP A 630 -3.12 0.81 43.59
C ASP A 630 -3.05 2.08 42.75
N ILE A 631 -3.44 2.03 41.45
CA ILE A 631 -3.53 3.22 40.59
C ILE A 631 -4.47 4.26 41.21
N LEU A 632 -5.69 3.86 41.58
CA LEU A 632 -6.67 4.77 42.18
C LEU A 632 -6.15 5.38 43.49
N ARG A 633 -5.55 4.55 44.36
CA ARG A 633 -4.99 5.01 45.64
C ARG A 633 -3.86 6.00 45.44
N THR A 634 -2.92 5.76 44.52
CA THR A 634 -1.80 6.68 44.28
C THR A 634 -2.29 8.04 43.75
N PHE A 635 -3.27 8.07 42.84
CA PHE A 635 -3.82 9.35 42.36
C PHE A 635 -4.61 10.08 43.45
N GLN A 636 -5.30 9.38 44.36
CA GLN A 636 -5.92 9.99 45.55
C GLN A 636 -4.86 10.62 46.47
N THR A 637 -3.75 9.93 46.74
CA THR A 637 -2.67 10.49 47.58
C THR A 637 -2.03 11.73 46.94
N LEU A 638 -1.95 11.77 45.60
CA LEU A 638 -1.45 12.94 44.87
C LEU A 638 -2.39 14.14 45.03
N ALA A 639 -3.71 13.91 44.99
CA ALA A 639 -4.73 14.93 45.24
C ALA A 639 -4.66 15.47 46.69
N GLU A 640 -4.54 14.58 47.67
CA GLU A 640 -4.45 14.93 49.10
C GLU A 640 -3.18 15.72 49.45
N ALA A 641 -2.03 15.35 48.86
CA ALA A 641 -0.77 16.04 49.07
C ALA A 641 -0.82 17.52 48.61
N ASN A 642 -1.64 17.83 47.59
CA ASN A 642 -1.84 19.20 47.13
C ASN A 642 -2.72 20.02 48.08
N VAL A 643 -3.71 19.39 48.74
CA VAL A 643 -4.52 20.04 49.79
C VAL A 643 -3.65 20.36 51.01
N GLN A 644 -2.75 19.45 51.40
CA GLN A 644 -1.82 19.67 52.52
C GLN A 644 -0.84 20.84 52.26
N LEU A 645 -0.29 20.95 51.05
CA LEU A 645 0.57 22.08 50.67
C LEU A 645 -0.17 23.43 50.70
N LEU A 646 -1.43 23.46 50.27
CA LEU A 646 -2.28 24.66 50.39
C LEU A 646 -2.55 25.02 51.85
N THR A 647 -2.83 24.04 52.71
CA THR A 647 -3.00 24.30 54.16
C THR A 647 -1.70 24.72 54.83
N ASP A 648 -0.54 24.19 54.44
CA ASP A 648 0.77 24.59 54.95
C ASP A 648 1.19 25.98 54.47
N LEU A 649 0.84 26.38 53.24
CA LEU A 649 1.07 27.74 52.75
C LEU A 649 0.20 28.77 53.50
N VAL A 650 -1.06 28.41 53.78
CA VAL A 650 -1.96 29.25 54.59
C VAL A 650 -1.48 29.35 56.04
N CYS A 651 -1.02 28.25 56.64
CA CYS A 651 -0.43 28.23 57.98
C CYS A 651 0.91 28.99 58.05
N ARG A 652 1.77 28.90 57.03
CA ARG A 652 3.01 29.70 56.93
C ARG A 652 2.74 31.18 56.67
N GLY A 653 1.70 31.52 55.92
CA GLY A 653 1.22 32.90 55.76
C GLY A 653 0.72 33.51 57.07
N ALA A 654 0.05 32.72 57.91
CA ALA A 654 -0.37 33.12 59.25
C ALA A 654 0.82 33.25 60.24
N LEU A 655 1.86 32.43 60.10
CA LEU A 655 3.10 32.57 60.87
C LEU A 655 3.93 33.77 60.43
N LEU A 656 3.91 34.14 59.14
CA LEU A 656 4.60 35.33 58.63
C LEU A 656 3.94 36.63 59.11
N SER A 657 2.60 36.66 59.25
CA SER A 657 1.89 37.81 59.83
C SER A 657 2.09 37.93 61.34
N LEU A 658 2.19 36.80 62.07
CA LEU A 658 2.62 36.79 63.47
C LEU A 658 4.11 37.20 63.63
N TRP A 659 4.99 36.80 62.71
CA TRP A 659 6.41 37.17 62.77
C TRP A 659 6.63 38.64 62.40
N LEU A 660 5.95 39.18 61.38
CA LEU A 660 5.99 40.59 61.01
C LEU A 660 5.43 41.51 62.11
N THR A 661 4.44 41.06 62.88
CA THR A 661 3.95 41.80 64.06
C THR A 661 4.90 41.68 65.26
N TYR A 662 5.66 40.58 65.38
CA TYR A 662 6.70 40.41 66.41
C TYR A 662 7.98 41.18 66.09
N THR A 663 8.37 41.32 64.82
CA THR A 663 9.56 42.07 64.38
C THR A 663 9.32 43.56 64.18
N ALA A 664 8.08 44.00 63.90
CA ALA A 664 7.75 45.42 63.82
C ALA A 664 7.73 46.12 65.21
N LYS A 665 7.73 45.37 66.32
CA LYS A 665 7.72 45.93 67.68
C LYS A 665 9.12 46.05 68.32
N THR A 666 10.17 45.51 67.70
CA THR A 666 11.55 45.53 68.23
C THR A 666 12.48 46.53 67.54
N CYS A 667 12.00 47.32 66.56
CA CYS A 667 12.83 48.27 65.80
C CYS A 667 12.44 49.75 65.93
N SER A 668 11.73 50.13 67.01
CA SER A 668 11.44 51.54 67.34
C SER A 668 11.68 51.82 68.82
N ASN A 669 12.95 52.03 69.21
CA ASN A 669 13.40 53.01 70.23
C ASN A 669 14.76 52.63 70.83
N VAL A 670 15.83 53.06 70.15
CA VAL A 670 17.08 53.49 70.79
C VAL A 670 17.18 55.00 70.56
N GLN A 671 16.61 55.80 71.47
CA GLN A 671 17.22 56.99 72.07
C GLN A 671 16.27 57.72 73.05
N ALA A 672 16.84 58.05 74.22
CA ALA A 672 16.42 59.03 75.23
C ALA A 672 15.41 58.65 76.35
N LYS A 673 16.00 58.16 77.46
CA LYS A 673 15.85 58.56 78.88
C LYS A 673 14.46 58.89 79.47
N SER A 674 14.13 58.13 80.52
CA SER A 674 13.80 58.54 81.91
C SER A 674 12.47 58.05 82.50
N THR A 675 12.58 57.60 83.76
CA THR A 675 11.58 57.44 84.84
C THR A 675 10.53 56.30 84.84
N ALA A 676 10.76 55.37 85.77
CA ALA A 676 9.87 54.84 86.82
C ALA A 676 8.67 53.89 86.51
N ALA A 677 8.71 52.72 87.20
CA ALA A 677 7.62 51.90 87.78
C ALA A 677 6.54 51.32 86.84
N SER A 678 5.84 50.23 87.10
CA SER A 678 5.94 48.99 87.89
C SER A 678 4.74 48.12 87.43
N THR A 679 4.91 46.80 87.51
CA THR A 679 3.85 45.77 87.72
C THR A 679 2.73 45.49 86.69
N ASP A 680 2.71 44.21 86.28
CA ASP A 680 1.57 43.28 86.21
C ASP A 680 0.82 42.92 84.89
N ARG A 681 0.61 41.60 84.81
CA ARG A 681 -0.10 40.75 83.82
C ARG A 681 -1.65 40.83 84.01
N PRO A 682 -2.46 39.90 83.45
CA PRO A 682 -2.91 39.72 82.05
C PRO A 682 -4.46 39.66 81.96
N ALA A 683 -5.08 39.57 80.77
CA ALA A 683 -6.27 38.73 80.49
C ALA A 683 -6.89 38.98 79.11
N SER A 684 -7.34 37.89 78.49
CA SER A 684 -8.22 37.74 77.32
C SER A 684 -9.71 37.82 77.74
N PRO A 685 -10.68 37.38 76.91
CA PRO A 685 -11.16 37.90 75.62
C PRO A 685 -12.69 38.20 75.71
N THR A 686 -13.33 38.75 74.66
CA THR A 686 -14.70 38.39 74.19
C THR A 686 -15.24 39.33 73.10
N SER A 687 -15.88 38.71 72.09
CA SER A 687 -17.05 39.11 71.29
C SER A 687 -17.17 40.57 70.77
N SER A 688 -17.67 40.88 69.59
CA SER A 688 -18.62 40.21 68.71
C SER A 688 -18.69 41.00 67.39
N TYR A 689 -19.24 40.32 66.38
CA TYR A 689 -19.77 40.83 65.12
C TYR A 689 -20.26 42.28 65.14
N THR A 690 -19.77 43.09 64.22
CA THR A 690 -20.53 43.98 63.31
C THR A 690 -19.55 44.68 62.35
N ASP A 691 -20.04 45.07 61.18
CA ASP A 691 -19.37 45.88 60.15
C ASP A 691 -18.49 45.17 59.11
N LEU A 692 -19.06 44.14 58.46
CA LEU A 692 -18.60 43.66 57.15
C LEU A 692 -19.09 44.52 55.96
N ASP A 693 -19.79 45.64 56.22
CA ASP A 693 -20.46 46.43 55.17
C ASP A 693 -19.76 47.77 54.85
N ARG A 694 -18.58 48.02 55.45
CA ARG A 694 -17.80 49.26 55.21
C ARG A 694 -16.50 49.06 54.43
N ALA A 695 -16.05 47.82 54.22
CA ALA A 695 -14.80 47.51 53.52
C ALA A 695 -14.95 47.26 52.00
N LEU A 696 -16.17 47.01 51.50
CA LEU A 696 -16.42 46.68 50.08
C LEU A 696 -16.55 47.90 49.15
N ARG A 697 -16.47 49.14 49.66
CA ARG A 697 -16.57 50.36 48.82
C ARG A 697 -15.25 51.03 48.46
N LEU A 698 -14.09 50.51 48.89
CA LEU A 698 -12.79 51.12 48.61
C LEU A 698 -11.86 50.32 47.67
N LEU A 699 -12.24 49.12 47.24
CA LEU A 699 -11.41 48.28 46.37
C LEU A 699 -11.76 48.37 44.87
N ASN A 700 -12.86 49.04 44.50
CA ASN A 700 -13.34 49.10 43.11
C ASN A 700 -12.97 50.40 42.36
N ARG A 701 -11.82 51.01 42.67
CA ARG A 701 -11.40 52.31 42.08
C ARG A 701 -9.92 52.40 41.64
N ARG A 702 -9.31 51.28 41.25
CA ARG A 702 -7.95 51.26 40.66
C ARG A 702 -7.79 50.30 39.47
N LEU A 703 -8.80 50.25 38.60
CA LEU A 703 -8.65 49.72 37.24
C LEU A 703 -9.34 50.69 36.29
N THR A 704 -8.60 51.68 35.78
CA THR A 704 -8.80 52.33 34.46
C THR A 704 -7.78 53.44 34.21
N SER A 705 -7.08 53.32 33.08
CA SER A 705 -6.36 54.37 32.34
C SER A 705 -5.05 54.96 32.93
N SER A 706 -3.93 54.68 32.27
CA SER A 706 -3.36 55.61 31.27
C SER A 706 -2.08 55.03 30.64
N ARG A 707 -1.97 55.19 29.32
CA ARG A 707 -0.84 54.82 28.46
C ARG A 707 0.13 56.00 28.32
N SER A 708 1.38 55.62 27.97
CA SER A 708 2.38 56.29 27.11
C SER A 708 3.07 57.57 27.59
N VAL A 709 4.41 57.58 27.64
CA VAL A 709 5.34 58.02 26.56
C VAL A 709 6.81 57.97 27.06
N THR A 710 7.67 57.38 26.22
CA THR A 710 9.15 57.42 26.02
C THR A 710 10.12 58.04 27.03
N LEU A 711 11.26 57.36 27.26
CA LEU A 711 12.59 57.96 27.35
C LEU A 711 13.69 56.95 26.97
N GLU A 712 14.47 57.32 25.96
CA GLU A 712 15.71 56.70 25.48
C GLU A 712 16.93 57.10 26.34
N SER A 713 18.08 56.49 26.01
CA SER A 713 19.49 56.71 26.46
C SER A 713 19.99 55.71 27.52
N THR A 714 21.11 55.00 27.37
CA THR A 714 22.17 54.96 26.36
C THR A 714 22.95 53.64 26.53
N LEU A 715 23.17 52.93 25.42
CA LEU A 715 24.09 51.79 25.30
C LEU A 715 25.52 52.29 25.02
N ALA A 716 26.51 51.73 25.73
CA ALA A 716 27.91 51.78 25.32
C ALA A 716 28.25 50.48 24.56
N PHE A 717 28.15 50.52 23.23
CA PHE A 717 28.71 49.52 22.33
C PHE A 717 29.99 50.11 21.70
N SER A 718 31.11 49.41 21.84
CA SER A 718 32.35 49.75 21.12
C SER A 718 32.16 49.50 19.63
N CYS A 719 32.08 50.57 18.85
CA CYS A 719 31.98 50.56 17.40
C CYS A 719 33.40 50.51 16.80
N THR A 720 33.76 49.40 16.15
CA THR A 720 34.83 49.38 15.14
C THR A 720 34.15 49.43 13.77
N MET A 721 34.38 50.50 13.01
CA MET A 721 33.89 50.61 11.64
C MET A 721 34.65 49.63 10.72
N PRO A 722 33.98 48.84 9.87
CA PRO A 722 34.65 48.13 8.79
C PRO A 722 34.97 49.10 7.64
N PRO A 723 36.01 48.82 6.84
CA PRO A 723 36.37 49.65 5.70
C PRO A 723 35.25 49.61 4.65
N LYS A 724 35.13 50.69 3.87
CA LYS A 724 34.18 50.85 2.75
C LYS A 724 34.26 49.65 1.79
N ALA A 725 33.45 48.62 2.04
CA ALA A 725 33.15 47.56 1.10
C ALA A 725 31.96 48.04 0.24
N ASP A 726 32.02 47.81 -1.07
CA ASP A 726 30.96 48.16 -2.02
C ASP A 726 29.58 47.87 -1.44
N LEU A 727 28.72 48.89 -1.30
CA LEU A 727 27.34 48.76 -0.81
C LEU A 727 26.54 47.72 -1.62
N ASN A 728 26.94 47.46 -2.86
CA ASN A 728 26.33 46.45 -3.74
C ASN A 728 26.71 44.99 -3.41
N LYS A 729 27.70 44.75 -2.54
CA LYS A 729 28.07 43.40 -2.04
C LYS A 729 27.45 43.05 -0.68
N ALA A 730 26.79 44.00 -0.01
CA ALA A 730 26.25 43.82 1.34
C ALA A 730 24.93 43.04 1.39
N GLN A 731 24.24 42.85 0.26
CA GLN A 731 22.99 42.09 0.16
C GLN A 731 23.21 40.80 -0.66
N GLY A 732 23.92 39.84 -0.09
CA GLY A 732 24.08 38.52 -0.69
C GLY A 732 22.98 37.55 -0.24
N GLU A 733 22.46 36.75 -1.17
CA GLU A 733 21.34 35.83 -0.92
C GLU A 733 21.73 34.70 0.06
N GLN A 734 21.05 34.62 1.20
CA GLN A 734 21.19 33.55 2.20
C GLN A 734 19.99 32.61 2.15
N SER A 735 20.13 31.51 1.41
CA SER A 735 19.12 30.43 1.37
C SER A 735 19.57 29.26 2.22
N ASP A 736 18.64 28.60 2.93
CA ASP A 736 18.94 27.39 3.70
C ASP A 736 18.87 26.10 2.87
N PHE A 737 18.08 26.09 1.79
CA PHE A 737 17.89 24.93 0.93
C PHE A 737 18.03 25.29 -0.56
N PRO A 738 18.66 24.43 -1.38
CA PRO A 738 18.73 24.63 -2.81
C PRO A 738 17.45 24.20 -3.53
N THR A 739 17.11 24.87 -4.64
CA THR A 739 16.00 24.53 -5.52
C THR A 739 16.48 23.58 -6.63
N LEU A 740 16.18 22.29 -6.49
CA LEU A 740 16.73 21.22 -7.34
C LEU A 740 15.64 20.30 -7.91
N CYS A 741 15.92 19.68 -9.06
CA CYS A 741 15.07 18.62 -9.62
C CYS A 741 15.47 17.22 -9.11
N ASN A 742 14.54 16.26 -9.19
CA ASN A 742 14.73 14.87 -8.77
C ASN A 742 15.96 14.20 -9.40
N VAL A 743 16.28 14.54 -10.66
CA VAL A 743 17.46 13.99 -11.37
C VAL A 743 18.78 14.51 -10.78
N CYS A 744 18.81 15.75 -10.29
CA CYS A 744 20.00 16.36 -9.69
C CYS A 744 20.22 15.94 -8.23
N LEU A 745 19.14 15.69 -7.50
CA LEU A 745 19.18 15.11 -6.17
C LEU A 745 19.65 13.65 -6.23
N GLY A 746 19.12 12.87 -7.18
CA GLY A 746 19.41 11.44 -7.26
C GLY A 746 18.45 10.59 -6.42
N PRO A 747 18.56 9.26 -6.47
CA PRO A 747 17.61 8.35 -5.83
C PRO A 747 17.80 8.20 -4.32
N ASN A 748 18.86 8.79 -3.75
CA ASN A 748 19.14 8.68 -2.33
C ASN A 748 18.29 9.70 -1.53
N PRO A 749 17.41 9.25 -0.61
CA PRO A 749 16.61 10.15 0.23
C PRO A 749 17.43 10.88 1.30
N TYR A 750 18.66 10.43 1.61
CA TYR A 750 19.52 11.03 2.62
C TYR A 750 20.83 11.53 2.01
N ILE A 751 20.81 12.77 1.54
CA ILE A 751 21.96 13.43 0.91
C ILE A 751 22.59 14.41 1.91
N ARG A 752 23.88 14.24 2.16
CA ARG A 752 24.66 15.25 2.88
C ARG A 752 25.12 16.34 1.92
N MET A 753 24.75 17.58 2.20
CA MET A 753 25.16 18.75 1.43
C MET A 753 26.12 19.62 2.25
N SER A 754 27.14 20.15 1.59
CA SER A 754 27.98 21.22 2.13
C SER A 754 27.41 22.57 1.70
N LYS A 755 27.23 23.49 2.65
CA LYS A 755 26.72 24.85 2.44
C LYS A 755 27.88 25.83 2.58
N GLN A 756 28.10 26.67 1.58
CA GLN A 756 29.06 27.77 1.63
C GLN A 756 28.32 29.07 1.33
N SER A 757 28.14 29.91 2.36
CA SER A 757 27.54 31.24 2.21
C SER A 757 28.42 32.11 1.31
N LEU A 758 27.80 32.79 0.34
CA LEU A 758 28.48 33.69 -0.62
C LEU A 758 29.66 33.02 -1.36
N GLY A 759 29.55 31.72 -1.64
CA GLY A 759 30.65 30.92 -2.18
C GLY A 759 30.96 31.14 -3.66
N ALA A 760 30.05 31.74 -4.43
CA ALA A 760 30.24 32.08 -5.84
C ALA A 760 29.30 33.20 -6.30
N GLU A 761 29.66 33.86 -7.40
CA GLU A 761 28.79 34.80 -8.13
C GLU A 761 27.88 34.05 -9.11
N CYS A 762 26.62 34.44 -9.18
CA CYS A 762 25.61 33.84 -10.05
C CYS A 762 25.98 34.01 -11.52
N LYS A 763 25.95 32.93 -12.30
CA LYS A 763 26.27 32.98 -13.74
C LYS A 763 25.30 33.81 -14.58
N VAL A 764 24.14 34.18 -14.05
CA VAL A 764 23.10 34.97 -14.74
C VAL A 764 23.11 36.43 -14.28
N CYS A 765 22.91 36.68 -12.99
CA CYS A 765 22.78 38.03 -12.43
C CYS A 765 24.03 38.55 -11.71
N THR A 766 25.15 37.81 -11.75
CA THR A 766 26.45 38.13 -11.13
C THR A 766 26.45 38.40 -9.62
N ARG A 767 25.30 38.31 -8.95
CA ARG A 767 25.19 38.45 -7.49
C ARG A 767 25.83 37.28 -6.75
N PRO A 768 26.51 37.51 -5.62
CA PRO A 768 27.01 36.45 -4.76
C PRO A 768 25.85 35.69 -4.12
N PHE A 769 25.91 34.36 -4.12
CA PHE A 769 24.86 33.49 -3.57
C PHE A 769 25.44 32.32 -2.77
N THR A 770 24.59 31.66 -1.99
CA THR A 770 24.95 30.49 -1.21
C THR A 770 25.13 29.26 -2.10
N VAL A 771 26.33 28.68 -2.10
CA VAL A 771 26.67 27.50 -2.91
C VAL A 771 26.47 26.23 -2.10
N PHE A 772 25.56 25.39 -2.56
CA PHE A 772 25.41 24.01 -2.10
C PHE A 772 26.21 23.05 -2.97
N ARG A 773 26.95 22.12 -2.35
CA ARG A 773 27.67 21.04 -3.02
C ARG A 773 27.38 19.69 -2.36
N TRP A 774 27.02 18.68 -3.16
CA TRP A 774 26.63 17.34 -2.66
C TRP A 774 26.95 16.22 -3.65
N LEU A 775 26.83 14.98 -3.19
CA LEU A 775 27.00 13.77 -3.98
C LEU A 775 25.65 13.02 -4.10
N PRO A 776 25.05 12.90 -5.30
CA PRO A 776 23.74 12.24 -5.48
C PRO A 776 23.70 10.73 -5.14
N GLY A 777 24.83 10.03 -5.21
CA GLY A 777 24.92 8.59 -4.98
C GLY A 777 26.34 8.06 -5.13
N GLN A 778 26.58 6.83 -4.68
CA GLN A 778 27.87 6.15 -4.85
C GLN A 778 28.16 5.93 -6.35
N GLY A 779 29.38 6.26 -6.78
CA GLY A 779 29.76 6.19 -8.20
C GLY A 779 29.11 7.27 -9.08
N MET A 780 28.70 8.41 -8.50
CA MET A 780 28.19 9.57 -9.25
C MET A 780 29.14 10.77 -9.12
N ARG A 781 28.99 11.80 -9.96
CA ARG A 781 29.78 13.04 -9.83
C ARG A 781 29.19 13.98 -8.77
N TYR A 782 30.06 14.73 -8.08
CA TYR A 782 29.63 15.85 -7.23
C TYR A 782 28.84 16.88 -8.06
N LYS A 783 27.77 17.39 -7.47
CA LYS A 783 26.95 18.47 -8.02
C LYS A 783 27.14 19.72 -7.16
N LYS A 784 27.04 20.88 -7.81
CA LYS A 784 27.01 22.19 -7.15
C LYS A 784 25.94 23.06 -7.78
N THR A 785 25.50 24.08 -7.05
CA THR A 785 24.60 25.13 -7.56
C THR A 785 25.40 26.14 -8.39
N GLU A 786 24.80 26.62 -9.49
CA GLU A 786 25.46 27.49 -10.49
C GLU A 786 24.75 28.85 -10.65
N ILE A 787 23.50 28.97 -10.20
CA ILE A 787 22.69 30.19 -10.21
C ILE A 787 22.08 30.44 -8.83
N CYS A 788 21.79 31.72 -8.54
CA CYS A 788 21.15 32.14 -7.30
C CYS A 788 19.68 31.66 -7.20
N GLY A 789 19.13 31.59 -5.99
CA GLY A 789 17.76 31.12 -5.76
C GLY A 789 16.71 32.08 -6.31
N VAL A 790 16.99 33.38 -6.32
CA VAL A 790 16.12 34.39 -6.95
C VAL A 790 15.93 34.11 -8.46
N CYS A 791 17.02 33.87 -9.20
CA CYS A 791 16.95 33.54 -10.64
C CYS A 791 16.28 32.17 -10.89
N ALA A 792 16.53 31.19 -10.03
CA ALA A 792 15.93 29.87 -10.15
C ALA A 792 14.40 29.92 -9.95
N LYS A 793 13.94 30.64 -8.92
CA LYS A 793 12.51 30.86 -8.64
C LYS A 793 11.85 31.71 -9.73
N ALA A 794 12.54 32.74 -10.22
CA ALA A 794 12.05 33.62 -11.30
C ALA A 794 11.81 32.91 -12.63
N LYS A 795 12.34 31.70 -12.85
CA LYS A 795 12.03 30.88 -14.03
C LYS A 795 11.54 29.48 -13.68
N ASN A 796 11.21 29.18 -12.41
CA ASN A 796 10.87 27.83 -11.93
C ASN A 796 11.83 26.72 -12.44
N CYS A 797 13.14 26.94 -12.33
CA CYS A 797 14.15 26.02 -12.87
C CYS A 797 15.15 25.57 -11.81
N CYS A 798 15.79 24.42 -12.04
CA CYS A 798 16.78 23.84 -11.13
C CYS A 798 18.09 24.64 -11.12
N GLN A 799 18.61 24.97 -9.92
CA GLN A 799 19.84 25.76 -9.73
C GLN A 799 21.12 25.12 -10.29
N THR A 800 21.12 23.80 -10.53
CA THR A 800 22.28 23.07 -11.07
C THR A 800 22.16 22.80 -12.55
N CYS A 801 20.96 22.47 -13.04
CA CYS A 801 20.79 21.95 -14.39
C CYS A 801 19.96 22.81 -15.33
N LEU A 802 19.32 23.85 -14.81
CA LEU A 802 18.42 24.77 -15.53
C LEU A 802 17.23 24.09 -16.22
N LEU A 803 16.93 22.84 -15.90
CA LEU A 803 15.68 22.23 -16.34
C LEU A 803 14.52 22.75 -15.49
N ASP A 804 13.36 22.87 -16.11
CA ASP A 804 12.11 23.19 -15.43
C ASP A 804 11.78 22.14 -14.36
N LEU A 805 11.32 22.59 -13.19
CA LEU A 805 11.07 21.73 -12.05
C LEU A 805 9.78 20.90 -12.19
N GLN A 806 8.85 21.31 -13.05
CA GLN A 806 7.54 20.68 -13.19
C GLN A 806 7.51 19.60 -14.29
N PHE A 807 8.06 19.90 -15.47
CA PHE A 807 8.04 19.04 -16.65
C PHE A 807 9.42 18.40 -16.93
N GLY A 808 10.49 18.85 -16.27
CA GLY A 808 11.84 18.30 -16.49
C GLY A 808 12.45 18.62 -17.86
N LEU A 809 11.87 19.59 -18.59
CA LEU A 809 12.29 20.02 -19.92
C LEU A 809 13.23 21.23 -19.87
N PRO A 810 14.03 21.48 -20.92
CA PRO A 810 14.74 22.74 -21.08
C PRO A 810 13.77 23.93 -21.05
N THR A 811 14.17 25.02 -20.39
CA THR A 811 13.41 26.28 -20.28
C THR A 811 12.95 26.80 -21.64
N GLN A 812 13.78 26.68 -22.68
CA GLN A 812 13.42 27.09 -24.04
C GLN A 812 12.17 26.37 -24.57
N VAL A 813 12.05 25.04 -24.40
CA VAL A 813 10.91 24.26 -24.89
C VAL A 813 9.63 24.64 -24.15
N ARG A 814 9.74 24.92 -22.85
CA ARG A 814 8.62 25.35 -22.02
C ARG A 814 8.14 26.74 -22.40
N ASP A 815 9.07 27.69 -22.46
CA ASP A 815 8.77 29.10 -22.71
C ASP A 815 8.15 29.27 -24.12
N THR A 816 8.55 28.45 -25.11
CA THR A 816 7.95 28.42 -26.46
C THR A 816 6.53 27.84 -26.49
N VAL A 817 6.24 26.77 -25.72
CA VAL A 817 4.90 26.17 -25.68
C VAL A 817 3.89 27.03 -24.92
N LEU A 818 4.37 27.76 -23.91
CA LEU A 818 3.51 28.60 -23.08
C LEU A 818 3.47 30.06 -23.59
N ASN A 819 4.19 30.39 -24.68
CA ASN A 819 4.38 31.76 -25.17
C ASN A 819 4.78 32.75 -24.05
N VAL A 820 5.61 32.29 -23.10
CA VAL A 820 6.04 33.10 -21.97
C VAL A 820 7.24 33.94 -22.39
N GLN A 821 7.07 35.26 -22.41
CA GLN A 821 8.16 36.18 -22.67
C GLN A 821 9.09 36.28 -21.46
N SER A 822 10.40 36.15 -21.67
CA SER A 822 11.37 36.45 -20.62
C SER A 822 11.56 37.96 -20.51
N LYS A 823 11.12 38.57 -19.40
CA LYS A 823 11.36 40.00 -19.09
C LYS A 823 12.82 40.30 -18.66
N ALA A 824 13.72 39.31 -18.73
CA ALA A 824 15.08 39.44 -18.20
C ALA A 824 16.00 40.22 -19.18
N PRO A 825 16.66 41.30 -18.74
CA PRO A 825 17.55 42.09 -19.59
C PRO A 825 18.81 41.31 -19.96
N THR A 826 19.20 41.37 -21.23
CA THR A 826 20.41 40.72 -21.77
C THR A 826 21.66 41.59 -21.61
N SER A 827 21.52 42.92 -21.54
CA SER A 827 22.61 43.88 -21.33
C SER A 827 23.11 43.89 -19.88
N ASP A 828 24.42 44.02 -19.68
CA ASP A 828 25.06 43.92 -18.35
C ASP A 828 24.66 45.07 -17.39
N ILE A 829 24.25 46.24 -17.91
CA ILE A 829 23.97 47.45 -17.12
C ILE A 829 22.64 47.36 -16.32
N ASN A 830 21.66 46.58 -16.78
CA ASN A 830 20.30 46.55 -16.19
C ASN A 830 19.98 45.30 -15.34
N ARG A 831 20.91 44.38 -15.15
CA ARG A 831 20.64 43.09 -14.48
C ARG A 831 20.42 43.23 -12.98
N GLU A 832 21.15 44.12 -12.32
CA GLU A 832 21.08 44.31 -10.87
C GLU A 832 19.76 44.96 -10.45
N TYR A 833 19.29 45.95 -11.20
CA TYR A 833 18.00 46.61 -11.01
C TYR A 833 16.83 45.64 -11.20
N TYR A 834 16.89 44.81 -12.25
CA TYR A 834 15.87 43.79 -12.51
C TYR A 834 15.80 42.73 -11.40
N ALA A 835 16.96 42.28 -10.90
CA ALA A 835 17.02 41.32 -9.80
C ALA A 835 16.51 41.92 -8.47
N GLN A 836 16.73 43.22 -8.22
CA GLN A 836 16.22 43.94 -7.04
C GLN A 836 14.70 44.10 -7.10
N ASN A 837 14.15 44.41 -8.28
CA ASN A 837 12.71 44.50 -8.47
C ASN A 837 12.02 43.14 -8.28
N ILE A 838 12.59 42.04 -8.80
CA ILE A 838 12.06 40.69 -8.58
C ILE A 838 12.07 40.32 -7.08
N GLU A 839 13.13 40.66 -6.37
CA GLU A 839 13.26 40.37 -4.94
C GLU A 839 12.24 41.17 -4.12
N LYS A 840 12.00 42.42 -4.50
CA LYS A 840 10.93 43.26 -3.93
C LYS A 840 9.53 42.70 -4.21
N GLU A 841 9.26 42.29 -5.45
CA GLU A 841 7.99 41.63 -5.85
C GLU A 841 7.76 40.30 -5.10
N GLN A 842 8.84 39.57 -4.80
CA GLN A 842 8.79 38.33 -4.01
C GLN A 842 8.53 38.62 -2.51
N ALA A 843 9.15 39.65 -1.95
CA ALA A 843 8.94 40.06 -0.55
C ALA A 843 7.52 40.60 -0.29
N GLU A 844 6.93 41.27 -1.28
CA GLU A 844 5.54 41.77 -1.23
C GLU A 844 4.49 40.65 -1.45
N GLY A 845 4.92 39.39 -1.62
CA GLY A 845 4.02 38.22 -1.73
C GLY A 845 3.26 38.12 -3.07
N ILE A 846 3.45 39.08 -3.97
CA ILE A 846 2.77 39.16 -5.27
C ILE A 846 3.24 38.04 -6.22
N SER A 847 4.46 37.51 -6.02
CA SER A 847 5.02 36.44 -6.86
C SER A 847 5.35 35.15 -6.08
N GLY A 848 4.53 34.75 -5.12
CA GLY A 848 4.64 33.45 -4.43
C GLY A 848 4.16 32.26 -5.26
N SER A 849 3.53 32.52 -6.40
CA SER A 849 3.12 31.50 -7.36
C SER A 849 3.46 32.02 -8.75
N PHE A 850 4.32 31.30 -9.47
CA PHE A 850 4.28 31.33 -10.93
C PHE A 850 2.88 30.85 -11.31
N GLN A 851 1.92 31.77 -11.35
CA GLN A 851 0.56 31.45 -11.73
C GLN A 851 0.62 31.03 -13.19
N PHE A 852 0.50 29.73 -13.44
CA PHE A 852 0.04 29.22 -14.74
C PHE A 852 -1.41 29.67 -15.04
N GLY A 853 -1.93 30.67 -14.33
CA GLY A 853 -3.34 31.00 -14.13
C GLY A 853 -4.11 31.44 -15.37
N LYS A 854 -3.46 31.51 -16.54
CA LYS A 854 -4.13 31.74 -17.83
C LYS A 854 -3.46 31.01 -19.01
N ALA A 855 -2.65 29.98 -18.76
CA ALA A 855 -2.05 29.21 -19.85
C ALA A 855 -3.02 28.13 -20.35
N ASP A 856 -3.20 28.05 -21.68
CA ASP A 856 -4.07 27.08 -22.36
C ASP A 856 -3.84 25.65 -21.84
N SER A 857 -4.92 24.95 -21.46
CA SER A 857 -4.88 23.54 -21.03
C SER A 857 -4.13 22.65 -22.03
N ALA A 858 -4.29 22.95 -23.32
CA ALA A 858 -3.61 22.28 -24.43
C ALA A 858 -2.07 22.39 -24.37
N GLY A 859 -1.53 23.55 -23.97
CA GLY A 859 -0.08 23.75 -23.86
C GLY A 859 0.55 22.90 -22.75
N ARG A 860 -0.16 22.70 -21.64
CA ARG A 860 0.32 21.84 -20.53
C ARG A 860 0.30 20.37 -20.89
N GLU A 861 -0.70 19.91 -21.63
CA GLU A 861 -0.76 18.53 -22.12
C GLU A 861 0.35 18.25 -23.14
N LEU A 862 0.62 19.19 -24.04
CA LEU A 862 1.73 19.10 -24.97
C LEU A 862 3.09 19.01 -24.25
N LEU A 863 3.32 19.82 -23.20
CA LEU A 863 4.54 19.74 -22.40
C LEU A 863 4.70 18.39 -21.70
N LYS A 864 3.62 17.78 -21.20
CA LYS A 864 3.65 16.43 -20.63
C LYS A 864 4.00 15.36 -21.67
N ARG A 865 3.54 15.51 -22.93
CA ARG A 865 3.90 14.59 -24.03
C ARG A 865 5.37 14.75 -24.47
N LEU A 866 5.89 15.98 -24.48
CA LEU A 866 7.29 16.27 -24.82
C LEU A 866 8.27 15.81 -23.73
N ALA A 867 7.82 15.77 -22.47
CA ALA A 867 8.60 15.30 -21.34
C ALA A 867 8.89 13.79 -21.50
N ARG A 868 10.16 13.44 -21.75
CA ARG A 868 10.61 12.05 -21.79
C ARG A 868 10.73 11.47 -20.38
N ASN A 869 10.38 10.19 -20.21
CA ASN A 869 10.60 9.46 -18.97
C ASN A 869 12.05 9.07 -18.70
N ASP A 870 12.98 9.19 -19.66
CA ASP A 870 14.41 8.99 -19.37
C ASP A 870 15.34 9.75 -20.35
N PRO A 871 16.43 10.37 -19.85
CA PRO A 871 17.44 10.96 -20.71
C PRO A 871 18.34 9.86 -21.32
N SER A 872 18.51 9.91 -22.65
CA SER A 872 19.45 9.10 -23.46
C SER A 872 20.93 9.16 -23.00
N TYR A 873 21.24 9.98 -21.99
CA TYR A 873 22.57 10.16 -21.42
C TYR A 873 22.49 10.21 -19.88
N LYS A 874 23.15 9.27 -19.20
CA LYS A 874 23.22 9.20 -17.73
C LYS A 874 24.10 10.32 -17.16
N ARG A 875 23.51 11.51 -16.99
CA ARG A 875 24.14 12.79 -16.57
C ARG A 875 24.88 12.75 -15.22
N ASN A 876 24.62 11.74 -14.40
CA ASN A 876 25.20 11.60 -13.07
C ASN A 876 26.48 10.76 -13.03
N ARG A 877 26.94 10.19 -14.17
CA ARG A 877 28.18 9.41 -14.26
C ARG A 877 29.42 10.20 -13.74
N PRO A 878 30.44 9.50 -13.19
CA PRO A 878 31.70 10.10 -12.74
C PRO A 878 32.46 10.80 -13.85
N HIS A 879 33.37 11.70 -13.47
CA HIS A 879 34.34 12.29 -14.39
C HIS A 879 35.26 11.21 -14.99
N ILE A 880 35.80 11.49 -16.17
CA ILE A 880 36.77 10.60 -16.81
C ILE A 880 38.08 10.59 -16.01
N CYS A 881 38.73 9.44 -15.93
CA CYS A 881 40.04 9.34 -15.31
C CYS A 881 41.06 10.05 -16.20
N SER A 882 41.68 11.13 -15.70
CA SER A 882 42.72 11.86 -16.42
C SER A 882 43.93 10.98 -16.74
N PHE A 883 44.27 10.03 -15.86
CA PHE A 883 45.33 9.06 -16.08
C PHE A 883 44.96 8.02 -17.15
N TYR A 884 43.69 7.61 -17.24
CA TYR A 884 43.24 6.70 -18.29
C TYR A 884 43.18 7.40 -19.65
N ALA A 885 42.71 8.64 -19.69
CA ALA A 885 42.72 9.45 -20.90
C ALA A 885 44.15 9.68 -21.44
N LYS A 886 45.16 9.64 -20.56
CA LYS A 886 46.59 9.69 -20.90
C LYS A 886 47.24 8.30 -21.06
N GLY A 887 46.48 7.21 -20.99
CA GLY A 887 46.97 5.83 -21.16
C GLY A 887 47.76 5.23 -19.99
N ALA A 888 47.77 5.85 -18.81
CA ALA A 888 48.63 5.50 -17.67
C ALA A 888 47.85 5.05 -16.40
N CYS A 889 46.60 4.58 -16.53
CA CYS A 889 45.81 4.17 -15.37
C CYS A 889 45.95 2.67 -15.05
N ASN A 890 46.59 2.34 -13.93
CA ASN A 890 46.81 0.96 -13.49
C ASN A 890 45.68 0.39 -12.60
N ARG A 891 44.60 1.16 -12.36
CA ARG A 891 43.55 0.82 -11.37
C ARG A 891 42.38 0.01 -11.95
N GLY A 892 42.37 -0.27 -13.27
CA GLY A 892 41.35 -1.10 -13.92
C GLY A 892 39.91 -0.71 -13.53
N ASP A 893 39.09 -1.71 -13.22
CA ASP A 893 37.69 -1.54 -12.78
C ASP A 893 37.53 -1.00 -11.36
N ALA A 894 38.61 -0.97 -10.57
CA ALA A 894 38.63 -0.39 -9.22
C ALA A 894 38.83 1.14 -9.23
N CYS A 895 38.98 1.76 -10.41
CA CYS A 895 39.16 3.20 -10.52
C CYS A 895 37.86 3.96 -10.21
N PRO A 896 37.86 4.93 -9.27
CA PRO A 896 36.67 5.75 -8.97
C PRO A 896 36.20 6.65 -10.13
N TYR A 897 37.00 6.76 -11.19
CA TYR A 897 36.77 7.60 -12.36
C TYR A 897 36.50 6.75 -13.60
N ARG A 898 35.74 7.30 -14.55
CA ARG A 898 35.29 6.56 -15.74
C ARG A 898 36.44 6.29 -16.73
N HIS A 899 36.47 5.07 -17.28
CA HIS A 899 37.42 4.62 -18.32
C HIS A 899 36.77 4.50 -19.71
N GLU A 900 35.91 5.46 -20.07
CA GLU A 900 35.31 5.54 -21.42
C GLU A 900 35.51 6.96 -21.95
N LEU A 901 36.24 7.13 -23.06
CA LEU A 901 36.41 8.41 -23.74
C LEU A 901 35.05 8.86 -24.33
N PRO A 902 34.52 10.04 -23.96
CA PRO A 902 33.29 10.55 -24.57
C PRO A 902 33.56 10.94 -26.03
N VAL A 903 32.58 10.69 -26.90
CA VAL A 903 32.55 11.23 -28.26
C VAL A 903 32.40 12.76 -28.15
N GLU A 904 33.33 13.52 -28.73
CA GLU A 904 33.20 14.97 -28.81
C GLU A 904 32.00 15.31 -29.70
N ASN A 905 30.93 15.81 -29.07
CA ASN A 905 29.70 16.23 -29.72
C ASN A 905 29.44 17.70 -29.36
N GLU A 906 28.68 18.43 -30.18
CA GLU A 906 28.23 19.82 -29.93
C GLU A 906 27.58 20.06 -28.54
N LEU A 907 27.17 18.98 -27.87
CA LEU A 907 26.63 18.96 -26.50
C LEU A 907 27.66 19.24 -25.38
N SER A 908 28.97 19.20 -25.67
CA SER A 908 30.04 19.41 -24.68
C SER A 908 30.32 20.89 -24.38
N HIS A 909 30.07 21.80 -25.32
CA HIS A 909 30.39 23.24 -25.23
C HIS A 909 29.19 24.13 -24.83
N GLN A 910 28.33 23.66 -23.93
CA GLN A 910 27.11 24.38 -23.56
C GLN A 910 27.36 25.51 -22.54
N ASN A 911 27.03 26.75 -22.91
CA ASN A 911 27.02 27.90 -22.01
C ASN A 911 25.74 27.94 -21.16
N ILE A 912 25.87 28.19 -19.86
CA ILE A 912 24.77 28.23 -18.89
C ILE A 912 23.88 29.47 -19.12
N LYS A 913 24.46 30.59 -19.55
CA LYS A 913 23.71 31.83 -19.86
C LYS A 913 22.72 31.62 -21.00
N ASP A 914 23.20 31.03 -22.09
CA ASP A 914 22.42 30.76 -23.31
C ASP A 914 21.24 29.82 -23.02
N ARG A 915 21.47 28.78 -22.20
CA ARG A 915 20.40 27.87 -21.73
C ARG A 915 19.36 28.55 -20.83
N TYR A 916 19.78 29.48 -19.97
CA TYR A 916 18.86 30.22 -19.10
C TYR A 916 17.92 31.14 -19.92
N HIS A 917 18.47 31.85 -20.90
CA HIS A 917 17.70 32.74 -21.76
C HIS A 917 16.98 32.03 -22.91
N GLY A 918 17.30 30.76 -23.18
CA GLY A 918 16.68 29.98 -24.25
C GLY A 918 17.21 30.32 -25.65
N ASN A 919 18.43 30.84 -25.72
CA ASN A 919 19.11 31.14 -26.97
C ASN A 919 20.06 29.99 -27.31
N ASN A 920 19.97 29.42 -28.51
CA ASN A 920 20.88 28.38 -29.01
C ASN A 920 21.06 27.12 -28.12
N ASP A 921 20.02 26.60 -27.43
CA ASP A 921 20.15 25.31 -26.71
C ASP A 921 20.03 24.11 -27.70
N PRO A 922 21.10 23.30 -27.90
CA PRO A 922 21.08 22.16 -28.83
C PRO A 922 20.09 21.07 -28.40
N VAL A 923 19.85 20.92 -27.09
CA VAL A 923 18.92 19.91 -26.56
C VAL A 923 17.49 20.31 -26.84
N ALA A 924 17.16 21.59 -26.64
CA ALA A 924 15.84 22.12 -26.98
C ALA A 924 15.57 22.01 -28.48
N ARG A 925 16.56 22.36 -29.31
CA ARG A 925 16.48 22.23 -30.78
C ARG A 925 16.16 20.80 -31.21
N LYS A 926 16.82 19.79 -30.62
CA LYS A 926 16.59 18.38 -30.95
C LYS A 926 15.19 17.90 -30.55
N ILE A 927 14.66 18.36 -29.41
CA ILE A 927 13.32 18.00 -28.94
C ILE A 927 12.26 18.60 -29.86
N LEU A 928 12.37 19.90 -30.16
CA LEU A 928 11.44 20.62 -31.04
C LEU A 928 11.51 20.11 -32.48
N ALA A 929 12.69 19.83 -33.02
CA ALA A 929 12.85 19.27 -34.37
C ALA A 929 12.23 17.87 -34.50
N LYS A 930 12.37 17.02 -33.46
CA LYS A 930 11.72 15.70 -33.45
C LYS A 930 10.20 15.83 -33.49
N HIS A 931 9.64 16.69 -32.65
CA HIS A 931 8.20 16.96 -32.63
C HIS A 931 7.70 17.59 -33.94
N ALA A 932 8.50 18.46 -34.56
CA ALA A 932 8.20 19.02 -35.87
C ALA A 932 8.12 17.94 -36.96
N GLY A 933 8.99 16.93 -36.89
CA GLY A 933 8.91 15.75 -37.76
C GLY A 933 7.60 14.96 -37.55
N GLU A 934 7.23 14.68 -36.30
CA GLU A 934 5.99 13.98 -35.95
C GLU A 934 4.73 14.77 -36.35
N SER A 935 4.79 16.11 -36.29
CA SER A 935 3.70 17.02 -36.69
C SER A 935 3.63 17.32 -38.19
N GLY A 936 4.41 16.63 -39.03
CA GLY A 936 4.38 16.79 -40.50
C GLY A 936 5.12 18.01 -41.05
N LEU A 937 5.95 18.68 -40.23
CA LEU A 937 6.82 19.80 -40.57
C LEU A 937 8.29 19.38 -40.73
N ALA A 938 8.54 18.13 -41.10
CA ALA A 938 9.89 17.65 -41.39
C ALA A 938 10.55 18.50 -42.50
N PRO A 939 11.85 18.83 -42.37
CA PRO A 939 12.55 19.60 -43.39
C PRO A 939 12.51 18.86 -44.75
N PRO A 940 12.13 19.53 -45.85
CA PRO A 940 12.15 18.94 -47.18
C PRO A 940 13.55 18.46 -47.57
N ALA A 941 13.63 17.39 -48.37
CA ALA A 941 14.90 16.86 -48.88
C ALA A 941 15.68 17.89 -49.73
N ASP A 942 14.96 18.79 -50.41
CA ASP A 942 15.56 19.86 -51.22
C ASP A 942 16.08 21.01 -50.32
N PRO A 943 17.39 21.34 -50.37
CA PRO A 943 17.99 22.39 -49.55
C PRO A 943 17.66 23.81 -50.02
N ASP A 944 17.24 23.98 -51.28
CA ASP A 944 16.91 25.28 -51.89
C ASP A 944 15.61 25.89 -51.32
N ILE A 945 14.78 25.09 -50.65
CA ILE A 945 13.53 25.56 -50.06
C ILE A 945 13.85 26.24 -48.74
N THR A 946 13.84 27.58 -48.72
CA THR A 946 14.05 28.40 -47.51
C THR A 946 12.80 29.16 -47.07
N SER A 947 11.62 28.72 -47.51
CA SER A 947 10.35 29.43 -47.29
C SER A 947 9.32 28.60 -46.52
N LEU A 948 8.56 29.25 -45.64
CA LEU A 948 7.38 28.68 -44.96
C LEU A 948 6.09 29.27 -45.53
N PHE A 949 5.05 28.44 -45.59
CA PHE A 949 3.73 28.72 -46.11
C PHE A 949 2.71 28.72 -44.96
N LEU A 950 2.04 29.85 -44.76
CA LEU A 950 1.02 30.05 -43.73
C LEU A 950 -0.37 30.06 -44.36
N THR A 951 -1.30 29.28 -43.82
CA THR A 951 -2.69 29.18 -44.28
C THR A 951 -3.66 29.43 -43.14
N SER A 952 -4.88 29.86 -43.48
CA SER A 952 -5.93 30.19 -42.51
C SER A 952 -5.62 31.43 -41.66
N LEU A 953 -5.08 32.48 -42.28
CA LEU A 953 -4.84 33.76 -41.59
C LEU A 953 -6.16 34.53 -41.37
N PRO A 954 -6.32 35.26 -40.25
CA PRO A 954 -7.46 36.12 -40.04
C PRO A 954 -7.45 37.32 -41.01
N ALA A 955 -8.62 37.91 -41.29
CA ALA A 955 -8.73 39.06 -42.19
C ALA A 955 -8.04 40.33 -41.65
N THR A 956 -7.71 40.36 -40.36
CA THR A 956 -7.00 41.44 -39.68
C THR A 956 -5.47 41.28 -39.72
N ALA A 957 -4.95 40.17 -40.26
CA ALA A 957 -3.51 39.92 -40.27
C ALA A 957 -2.78 40.92 -41.18
N THR A 958 -1.66 41.46 -40.67
CA THR A 958 -0.77 42.36 -41.42
C THR A 958 0.61 41.71 -41.58
N GLU A 959 1.41 42.18 -42.54
CA GLU A 959 2.79 41.68 -42.70
C GLU A 959 3.62 41.93 -41.43
N ASP A 960 3.36 43.05 -40.76
CA ASP A 960 4.00 43.40 -39.49
C ASP A 960 3.59 42.49 -38.33
N SER A 961 2.31 42.06 -38.25
CA SER A 961 1.89 41.12 -37.19
C SER A 961 2.54 39.73 -37.35
N ILE A 962 2.72 39.28 -38.59
CA ILE A 962 3.44 38.03 -38.91
C ILE A 962 4.94 38.18 -38.61
N ARG A 963 5.58 39.27 -39.04
CA ARG A 963 6.99 39.55 -38.75
C ARG A 963 7.23 39.64 -37.23
N HIS A 964 6.36 40.36 -36.51
CA HIS A 964 6.41 40.48 -35.06
C HIS A 964 6.29 39.12 -34.36
N TRP A 965 5.44 38.21 -34.86
CA TRP A 965 5.32 36.86 -34.31
C TRP A 965 6.61 36.04 -34.49
N PHE A 966 7.22 36.03 -35.69
CA PHE A 966 8.46 35.28 -35.92
C PHE A 966 9.65 35.83 -35.13
N THR A 967 9.72 37.15 -34.94
CA THR A 967 10.77 37.77 -34.11
C THR A 967 10.53 37.54 -32.62
N THR A 968 9.28 37.59 -32.16
CA THR A 968 8.94 37.54 -30.74
C THR A 968 8.70 36.11 -30.23
N ALA A 969 7.76 35.38 -30.80
CA ALA A 969 7.40 34.02 -30.38
C ALA A 969 8.32 32.96 -31.03
N GLY A 970 8.73 33.18 -32.28
CA GLY A 970 9.65 32.29 -32.99
C GLY A 970 11.12 32.43 -32.58
N ASN A 971 11.47 33.47 -31.80
CA ASN A 971 12.84 33.83 -31.41
C ASN A 971 13.83 33.83 -32.60
N VAL A 972 13.35 34.21 -33.79
CA VAL A 972 14.17 34.31 -35.00
C VAL A 972 14.71 35.74 -35.07
N PRO A 973 16.04 35.95 -35.11
CA PRO A 973 16.59 37.29 -35.23
C PRO A 973 16.14 37.94 -36.55
N GLU A 974 15.78 39.22 -36.48
CA GLU A 974 15.17 39.96 -37.58
C GLU A 974 16.01 39.94 -38.87
N ASN A 975 17.35 39.95 -38.71
CA ASN A 975 18.32 39.89 -39.81
C ASN A 975 18.29 38.56 -40.59
N LYS A 976 17.61 37.51 -40.10
CA LYS A 976 17.47 36.21 -40.79
C LYS A 976 16.15 36.08 -41.57
N LEU A 977 15.25 37.05 -41.48
CA LEU A 977 14.00 37.12 -42.25
C LEU A 977 14.23 37.93 -43.54
N LYS A 978 14.09 37.29 -44.70
CA LYS A 978 14.31 37.91 -46.01
C LYS A 978 13.11 38.73 -46.47
N SER A 979 11.91 38.15 -46.47
CA SER A 979 10.68 38.83 -46.85
C SER A 979 9.46 38.07 -46.33
N VAL A 980 8.41 38.80 -45.95
CA VAL A 980 7.07 38.24 -45.70
C VAL A 980 6.17 38.77 -46.80
N VAL A 981 5.44 37.90 -47.50
CA VAL A 981 4.51 38.28 -48.57
C VAL A 981 3.12 37.79 -48.18
N LEU A 982 2.22 38.70 -47.87
CA LEU A 982 0.83 38.38 -47.51
C LEU A 982 -0.08 38.51 -48.73
N VAL A 983 -0.85 37.46 -49.03
CA VAL A 983 -1.93 37.49 -50.02
C VAL A 983 -3.25 37.59 -49.26
N SER A 984 -3.75 38.81 -49.13
CA SER A 984 -4.95 39.13 -48.33
C SER A 984 -6.23 38.48 -48.86
N THR A 985 -6.36 38.34 -50.19
CA THR A 985 -7.54 37.74 -50.84
C THR A 985 -7.71 36.25 -50.52
N SER A 986 -6.60 35.49 -50.49
CA SER A 986 -6.60 34.06 -50.21
C SER A 986 -6.32 33.73 -48.74
N LYS A 987 -6.05 34.74 -47.90
CA LYS A 987 -5.73 34.59 -46.45
C LYS A 987 -4.52 33.69 -46.21
N VAL A 988 -3.47 33.90 -47.00
CA VAL A 988 -2.27 33.07 -47.05
C VAL A 988 -1.02 33.96 -47.04
N ALA A 989 0.07 33.52 -46.40
CA ALA A 989 1.34 34.24 -46.43
C ALA A 989 2.54 33.33 -46.72
N PHE A 990 3.55 33.88 -47.38
CA PHE A 990 4.85 33.25 -47.62
C PHE A 990 5.93 33.97 -46.81
N VAL A 991 6.68 33.22 -46.01
CA VAL A 991 7.77 33.74 -45.18
C VAL A 991 9.08 33.18 -45.70
N ASN A 992 9.93 34.03 -46.27
CA ASN A 992 11.21 33.65 -46.84
C ASN A 992 12.34 33.96 -45.85
N PHE A 993 13.23 32.99 -45.64
CA PHE A 993 14.41 33.14 -44.77
C PHE A 993 15.70 33.27 -45.59
N VAL A 994 16.71 33.93 -45.01
CA VAL A 994 18.02 34.13 -45.65
C VAL A 994 18.80 32.82 -45.74
N ASN A 995 18.79 32.01 -44.66
CA ASN A 995 19.53 30.75 -44.56
C ASN A 995 18.57 29.58 -44.30
N ARG A 996 18.95 28.39 -44.78
CA ARG A 996 18.20 27.14 -44.52
C ARG A 996 18.07 26.84 -43.03
N ASP A 997 19.15 26.99 -42.27
CA ASP A 997 19.13 26.76 -40.81
C ASP A 997 18.13 27.66 -40.08
N ALA A 998 17.89 28.87 -40.59
CA ALA A 998 16.92 29.80 -40.02
C ALA A 998 15.48 29.35 -40.30
N ALA A 999 15.23 28.83 -41.52
CA ALA A 999 13.94 28.26 -41.90
C ALA A 999 13.62 26.99 -41.09
N GLU A 1000 14.60 26.11 -40.89
CA GLU A 1000 14.43 24.89 -40.09
C GLU A 1000 14.20 25.20 -38.61
N PHE A 1001 14.93 26.19 -38.06
CA PHE A 1001 14.70 26.66 -36.70
C PHE A 1001 13.31 27.26 -36.55
N ALA A 1002 12.86 28.10 -37.50
CA ALA A 1002 11.51 28.67 -37.50
C ALA A 1002 10.43 27.59 -37.62
N ALA A 1003 10.62 26.58 -38.47
CA ALA A 1003 9.70 25.46 -38.63
C ALA A 1003 9.57 24.63 -37.34
N ALA A 1004 10.70 24.39 -36.65
CA ALA A 1004 10.71 23.67 -35.38
C ALA A 1004 9.88 24.39 -34.29
N GLN A 1005 9.96 25.72 -34.24
CA GLN A 1005 9.15 26.53 -33.31
C GLN A 1005 7.67 26.55 -33.71
N CYS A 1006 7.35 26.61 -35.01
CA CYS A 1006 5.99 26.59 -35.51
C CYS A 1006 5.26 25.26 -35.24
N SER A 1007 5.98 24.17 -34.98
CA SER A 1007 5.40 22.84 -34.69
C SER A 1007 4.54 22.79 -33.42
N VAL A 1008 4.70 23.77 -32.54
CA VAL A 1008 3.98 23.88 -31.27
C VAL A 1008 2.60 24.55 -31.46
N GLY A 1009 2.31 25.01 -32.67
CA GLY A 1009 1.08 25.71 -33.05
C GLY A 1009 1.30 27.22 -33.12
N VAL A 1010 0.89 27.82 -34.24
CA VAL A 1010 1.03 29.27 -34.47
C VAL A 1010 -0.32 29.94 -34.25
N LYS A 1011 -0.35 31.00 -33.45
CA LYS A 1011 -1.52 31.88 -33.32
C LYS A 1011 -1.14 33.29 -33.73
N VAL A 1012 -1.73 33.78 -34.82
CA VAL A 1012 -1.58 35.18 -35.27
C VAL A 1012 -2.86 35.92 -34.91
N ASP A 1013 -2.75 37.03 -34.18
CA ASP A 1013 -3.91 37.81 -33.69
C ASP A 1013 -4.98 36.96 -32.99
N GLY A 1014 -4.53 35.99 -32.18
CA GLY A 1014 -5.38 35.06 -31.42
C GLY A 1014 -5.96 33.88 -32.21
N HIS A 1015 -5.81 33.83 -33.53
CA HIS A 1015 -6.38 32.78 -34.39
C HIS A 1015 -5.32 31.72 -34.75
N PRO A 1016 -5.67 30.41 -34.70
CA PRO A 1016 -4.74 29.34 -35.07
C PRO A 1016 -4.45 29.36 -36.58
N VAL A 1017 -3.17 29.37 -36.93
CA VAL A 1017 -2.65 29.39 -38.30
C VAL A 1017 -1.96 28.07 -38.59
N LYS A 1018 -2.22 27.50 -39.77
CA LYS A 1018 -1.58 26.25 -40.19
C LYS A 1018 -0.35 26.55 -41.04
N VAL A 1019 0.78 25.97 -40.63
CA VAL A 1019 2.09 26.17 -41.27
C VAL A 1019 2.48 24.94 -42.09
N GLN A 1020 3.07 25.15 -43.26
CA GLN A 1020 3.66 24.12 -44.11
C GLN A 1020 4.98 24.62 -44.71
N TRP A 1021 5.82 23.70 -45.19
CA TRP A 1021 6.98 24.10 -46.00
C TRP A 1021 6.53 24.60 -47.38
N GLY A 1022 7.22 25.63 -47.89
CA GLY A 1022 7.00 26.09 -49.26
C GLY A 1022 7.34 25.00 -50.27
N ARG A 1023 6.69 25.04 -51.43
CA ARG A 1023 6.98 24.10 -52.54
C ARG A 1023 8.00 24.72 -53.49
N SER A 1024 8.84 23.89 -54.08
CA SER A 1024 9.73 24.33 -55.16
C SER A 1024 8.89 24.88 -56.32
N ARG A 1025 9.36 25.96 -56.94
CA ARG A 1025 8.75 26.43 -58.19
C ARG A 1025 8.99 25.36 -59.26
N PRO A 1026 7.97 24.94 -60.03
CA PRO A 1026 8.20 24.03 -61.14
C PRO A 1026 9.25 24.65 -62.06
N LYS A 1027 10.40 23.98 -62.22
CA LYS A 1027 11.40 24.38 -63.22
C LYS A 1027 10.69 24.34 -64.58
N LYS A 1028 10.63 25.49 -65.26
CA LYS A 1028 10.21 25.59 -66.66
C LYS A 1028 10.99 24.53 -67.44
N GLY A 1029 10.26 23.55 -67.98
CA GLY A 1029 10.82 22.29 -68.45
C GLY A 1029 11.86 22.43 -69.56
N GLY A 1030 12.98 21.74 -69.38
CA GLY A 1030 13.79 21.22 -70.49
C GLY A 1030 13.59 19.72 -70.53
N GLY A 1031 13.10 19.20 -71.67
CA GLY A 1031 12.64 17.82 -71.82
C GLY A 1031 13.74 16.76 -71.83
N GLY A 1032 13.32 15.53 -71.54
CA GLY A 1032 14.12 14.30 -71.69
C GLY A 1032 13.49 13.15 -70.89
N GLY A 1033 12.93 12.17 -71.59
CA GLY A 1033 12.08 11.11 -71.02
C GLY A 1033 12.82 9.95 -70.34
N GLY A 1034 12.05 9.07 -69.68
CA GLY A 1034 12.54 7.78 -69.20
C GLY A 1034 11.74 7.12 -68.07
N GLN A 1035 10.84 6.21 -68.46
CA GLN A 1035 10.44 4.92 -67.85
C GLN A 1035 9.95 4.77 -66.37
N ALA A 1036 8.68 4.34 -66.32
CA ALA A 1036 7.99 3.33 -65.50
C ALA A 1036 8.73 2.54 -64.38
N SER A 1037 8.06 2.41 -63.23
CA SER A 1037 7.69 1.12 -62.62
C SER A 1037 6.61 1.31 -61.54
N GLY A 1038 5.52 0.55 -61.61
CA GLY A 1038 4.38 0.63 -60.68
C GLY A 1038 4.27 -0.54 -59.70
N SER A 1039 3.53 -0.29 -58.62
CA SER A 1039 2.77 -1.21 -57.74
C SER A 1039 2.13 -0.35 -56.64
N GLY A 1040 0.86 -0.35 -56.26
CA GLY A 1040 -0.30 -1.20 -56.52
C GLY A 1040 -1.12 -1.33 -55.21
N GLY A 1041 -2.29 -0.68 -55.12
CA GLY A 1041 -3.35 -0.78 -54.08
C GLY A 1041 -3.24 0.25 -52.94
N GLY A 1042 -4.22 1.09 -52.55
CA GLY A 1042 -5.69 1.19 -52.71
C GLY A 1042 -6.27 1.47 -51.31
N GLY A 1043 -7.12 2.46 -50.98
CA GLY A 1043 -7.77 3.53 -51.73
C GLY A 1043 -8.38 4.61 -50.80
N GLY A 1044 -8.80 5.71 -51.41
CA GLY A 1044 -9.55 6.85 -50.84
C GLY A 1044 -9.58 7.98 -51.88
N PRO A 1045 -10.71 8.62 -52.20
CA PRO A 1045 -10.91 9.31 -53.48
C PRO A 1045 -10.16 10.65 -53.56
N PRO A 1046 -9.69 11.08 -54.75
CA PRO A 1046 -9.20 12.44 -54.94
C PRO A 1046 -10.39 13.37 -55.21
N MET A 1047 -10.55 14.41 -54.40
CA MET A 1047 -11.34 15.57 -54.84
C MET A 1047 -10.49 16.36 -55.84
N VAL A 1048 -10.80 16.18 -57.11
CA VAL A 1048 -10.44 17.10 -58.19
C VAL A 1048 -11.37 18.30 -58.07
N VAL A 1049 -10.82 19.49 -57.85
CA VAL A 1049 -11.48 20.75 -58.22
C VAL A 1049 -10.62 21.36 -59.33
N SER A 1050 -11.24 21.47 -60.49
CA SER A 1050 -10.72 22.03 -61.73
C SER A 1050 -10.44 23.53 -61.63
N GLU A 1051 -9.37 23.98 -62.29
CA GLU A 1051 -9.16 25.37 -62.70
C GLU A 1051 -10.18 25.81 -63.76
N ARG A 1052 -10.54 27.11 -63.70
CA ARG A 1052 -11.23 28.03 -64.66
C ARG A 1052 -12.29 28.80 -63.89
N GLU A 1053 -12.39 30.12 -63.82
CA GLU A 1053 -11.84 31.30 -64.51
C GLU A 1053 -11.71 32.40 -63.41
N ILE A 1054 -10.88 33.44 -63.48
CA ILE A 1054 -11.11 34.65 -64.29
C ILE A 1054 -9.79 35.42 -64.33
N GLU A 1055 -9.33 35.65 -65.55
CA GLU A 1055 -8.33 36.64 -65.93
C GLU A 1055 -8.96 38.05 -65.94
N THR A 1056 -8.11 39.07 -65.76
CA THR A 1056 -8.28 40.49 -66.12
C THR A 1056 -9.09 41.44 -65.22
N THR A 1057 -8.37 42.28 -64.49
CA THR A 1057 -8.26 43.76 -64.62
C THR A 1057 -7.48 44.23 -63.37
N GLY A 1058 -6.33 44.90 -63.43
CA GLY A 1058 -5.97 46.00 -64.31
C GLY A 1058 -6.11 47.34 -63.58
N LYS A 1059 -5.32 47.56 -62.51
CA LYS A 1059 -4.75 48.85 -62.08
C LYS A 1059 -3.72 48.63 -60.98
#